data_AF-A0A812YAN1-F1
#
_entry.id   AF-A0A812YAN1-F1
#
_cell.length_a   1.000
_cell.length_b   1.000
_cell.length_c   1.000
_cell.angle_alpha   90.00
_cell.angle_beta   90.00
_cell.angle_gamma   90.00
#
_symmetry.space_group_name_H-M   'P 1'
#
loop_
_entity.id
_entity.type
_entity.pdbx_description
1 polymer ?
#
loop_
_entity_poly.entity_id
_entity_poly.type
_entity_poly.pdbx_seq_one_letter_code
_entity_poly.pdbx_strand_id
1 'polypeptide(L)'
;MAQRQLKRPAPGSAALLAGVDGDLGGTTVAVGLVSADGQLLTKLVEAVGEDHQPEGIVKRISGLIKEALRQAGRSWSDVQGLGVCTPGLLDLSAGVVTAANLKGWTKVPLVKLLSQELGWEACRVTLEHDTNSALLAEAWVGAAVGLENIVLLSLGTGIGAAIICDGRLLRGSRGQAGEVGHAILVPDGREFGRSGVAGIFEGYASASAVVARAKEGMVPESSLSKLQALDCEDVFAHAAKGDAYAKELVRETARYLAIGCINCCRFVDPSVILLLGQHVLWRTGRGWGELAPRGPEAEGSALFNLCASDGGFWNPMGGCATALRTGREGQRSEDGGRDEYIYMSRRATESRIVSQMSGRSALASVVAVAMMVYWQPDHAGDSQPLAAVPGSSGRLAAAGAAAAVGLAAAQGASTQSKAAEDGSTLVTSVLNLAKNIIGAGMLSLPVALRGAGLAPYVVGITLAGALNAYTFFLLGWCCEVTGASTFGELWAKCFGQQNAWIADVSVLMNNSMACLAYCVLMGDFFSKALAGLLPDCPLLHGRGVDLCIIGLCLLVPLSLMKDLAPLRYASIAGLAATAYVFLMLLKDSVSSARWGEDGPLASNVSPMRLDFFEALALFGSAFMAHYNAPKFYAQLQEKSVPKFAVLVCMAYGLALVVFVAFGMCGFALFGYDSEGNILKNYGFGPEVMLAWLSMGFSVAFTYPLVFSGFRDSCASLLSGFGIAESSSFRLSFTLVAVAATILGGTIFSNVAQVNGVKGAILSPCLAFIYPAAIHLRSTAKDKDAPASLVAMRRGSYGPAPRGSRYQQQKQQKLPVPRAPVSLFLLLTALSSGASRDPSRPCRSQALSALVFLGPEPPLTSLLPDSQIRIGIALS
;
A
#
# COMPACT_ATOMS: atom_id res chain seq x y z
N MET A 1 18.94 -7.24 19.97
CA MET A 1 18.48 -8.36 20.81
C MET A 1 17.65 -9.32 19.95
N ALA A 2 17.77 -10.63 20.14
CA ALA A 2 17.03 -11.61 19.33
C ALA A 2 15.55 -11.65 19.73
N GLN A 3 14.66 -11.36 18.78
CA GLN A 3 13.21 -11.52 18.97
C GLN A 3 12.87 -13.00 19.14
N ARG A 4 12.68 -13.44 20.40
CA ARG A 4 12.14 -14.79 20.67
C ARG A 4 10.69 -14.84 20.21
N GLN A 5 10.34 -15.86 19.43
CA GLN A 5 8.95 -16.28 19.27
C GLN A 5 8.35 -16.56 20.65
N LEU A 6 7.04 -16.32 20.82
CA LEU A 6 6.27 -16.67 22.02
C LEU A 6 6.16 -18.20 22.17
N LYS A 7 7.26 -18.86 22.54
CA LYS A 7 7.27 -20.28 22.90
C LYS A 7 6.98 -20.42 24.38
N ARG A 8 5.84 -21.05 24.69
CA ARG A 8 5.46 -21.42 26.06
C ARG A 8 6.58 -22.28 26.68
N PRO A 9 7.06 -21.96 27.91
CA PRO A 9 8.00 -22.84 28.61
C PRO A 9 7.32 -24.18 28.93
N ALA A 10 8.11 -25.22 29.17
CA ALA A 10 7.57 -26.55 29.48
C ALA A 10 6.82 -26.52 30.82
N PRO A 11 5.64 -27.17 30.93
CA PRO A 11 4.89 -27.23 32.18
C PRO A 11 5.70 -27.94 33.27
N GLY A 12 5.68 -27.38 34.48
CA GLY A 12 6.38 -27.94 35.65
C GLY A 12 7.67 -27.23 36.08
N SER A 13 8.08 -26.12 35.46
CA SER A 13 9.18 -25.30 36.00
C SER A 13 8.73 -24.50 37.23
N ALA A 14 9.45 -24.57 38.34
CA ALA A 14 9.18 -23.81 39.57
C ALA A 14 9.44 -22.28 39.47
N ALA A 15 9.69 -21.78 38.26
CA ALA A 15 10.00 -20.38 37.98
C ALA A 15 8.78 -19.47 38.16
N LEU A 16 8.97 -18.38 38.88
CA LEU A 16 7.97 -17.32 39.06
C LEU A 16 8.35 -16.06 38.27
N LEU A 17 7.32 -15.32 37.88
CA LEU A 17 7.41 -14.00 37.28
C LEU A 17 6.64 -13.02 38.15
N ALA A 18 7.21 -11.85 38.42
CA ALA A 18 6.47 -10.74 39.01
C ALA A 18 5.92 -9.84 37.89
N GLY A 19 4.71 -9.32 38.06
CA GLY A 19 4.12 -8.30 37.20
C GLY A 19 3.69 -7.08 37.99
N VAL A 20 3.89 -5.89 37.43
CA VAL A 20 3.40 -4.60 37.95
C VAL A 20 2.43 -4.00 36.94
N ASP A 21 1.29 -3.53 37.44
CA ASP A 21 0.16 -3.01 36.66
C ASP A 21 0.38 -1.60 36.10
N GLY A 22 -0.37 -1.29 35.03
CA GLY A 22 -0.17 -0.15 34.14
C GLY A 22 -0.25 1.21 34.81
N ASP A 23 -1.15 1.41 35.78
CA ASP A 23 -1.39 2.73 36.37
C ASP A 23 -0.16 3.34 37.08
N LEU A 24 0.87 2.53 37.43
CA LEU A 24 2.15 2.95 38.03
C LEU A 24 2.04 4.04 39.11
N GLY A 25 0.97 4.03 39.89
CA GLY A 25 0.73 5.01 40.95
C GLY A 25 0.11 6.32 40.51
N GLY A 26 -0.69 6.33 39.44
CA GLY A 26 -1.65 7.40 39.19
C GLY A 26 -2.71 7.45 40.30
N THR A 27 -3.34 6.30 40.57
CA THR A 27 -4.25 6.06 41.69
C THR A 27 -3.82 4.86 42.53
N THR A 28 -3.30 3.80 41.89
CA THR A 28 -2.88 2.57 42.57
C THR A 28 -1.58 1.99 42.00
N VAL A 29 -0.89 1.17 42.79
CA VAL A 29 0.10 0.22 42.31
C VAL A 29 -0.43 -1.18 42.61
N ALA A 30 -0.57 -2.01 41.59
CA ALA A 30 -0.86 -3.42 41.76
C ALA A 30 0.33 -4.27 41.32
N VAL A 31 0.59 -5.32 42.09
CA VAL A 31 1.61 -6.34 41.84
C VAL A 31 0.95 -7.70 41.87
N GLY A 32 1.41 -8.63 41.05
CA GLY A 32 1.17 -10.03 41.35
C GLY A 32 2.28 -10.97 40.90
N LEU A 33 2.14 -12.22 41.33
CA LEU A 33 3.07 -13.30 41.05
C LEU A 33 2.41 -14.34 40.16
N VAL A 34 3.05 -14.65 39.04
CA VAL A 34 2.57 -15.61 38.04
C VAL A 34 3.55 -16.76 37.92
N SER A 35 3.03 -17.97 37.81
CA SER A 35 3.80 -19.14 37.36
C SER A 35 4.29 -18.99 35.92
N ALA A 36 5.36 -19.69 35.56
CA ALA A 36 5.83 -19.77 34.17
C ALA A 36 4.83 -20.39 33.17
N ASP A 37 3.81 -21.14 33.62
CA ASP A 37 2.72 -21.65 32.77
C ASP A 37 1.53 -20.69 32.64
N GLY A 38 1.55 -19.57 33.38
CA GLY A 38 0.52 -18.52 33.38
C GLY A 38 -0.62 -18.77 34.36
N GLN A 39 -0.30 -19.07 35.63
CA GLN A 39 -1.27 -19.11 36.73
C GLN A 39 -0.98 -17.99 37.73
N LEU A 40 -2.00 -17.23 38.14
CA LEU A 40 -1.86 -16.16 39.13
C LEU A 40 -1.86 -16.76 40.55
N LEU A 41 -0.74 -16.62 41.27
CA LEU A 41 -0.59 -17.13 42.63
C LEU A 41 -1.07 -16.13 43.69
N THR A 42 -0.81 -14.84 43.47
CA THR A 42 -1.14 -13.76 44.40
C THR A 42 -1.22 -12.43 43.64
N LYS A 43 -2.18 -11.58 44.00
CA LYS A 43 -2.32 -10.19 43.51
C LYS A 43 -2.51 -9.29 44.73
N LEU A 44 -1.72 -8.24 44.83
CA LEU A 44 -1.82 -7.18 45.83
C LEU A 44 -2.06 -5.85 45.13
N VAL A 45 -2.80 -4.96 45.78
CA VAL A 45 -3.11 -3.61 45.29
C VAL A 45 -2.95 -2.64 46.44
N GLU A 46 -2.20 -1.56 46.22
CA GLU A 46 -2.00 -0.47 47.18
C GLU A 46 -2.43 0.85 46.53
N ALA A 47 -3.17 1.68 47.28
CA ALA A 47 -3.50 3.04 46.84
C ALA A 47 -2.26 3.94 46.94
N VAL A 48 -1.98 4.70 45.89
CA VAL A 48 -0.93 5.71 45.92
C VAL A 48 -1.54 7.01 46.42
N GLY A 49 -1.13 7.41 47.62
CA GLY A 49 -1.43 8.73 48.18
C GLY A 49 -0.65 9.84 47.47
N GLU A 50 -0.49 10.99 48.12
CA GLU A 50 0.06 12.21 47.48
C GLU A 50 1.52 12.10 46.96
N ASP A 51 2.27 11.08 47.38
CA ASP A 51 3.64 10.83 46.91
C ASP A 51 3.68 9.97 45.64
N HIS A 52 3.63 10.66 44.50
CA HIS A 52 3.83 10.09 43.16
C HIS A 52 5.30 10.14 42.69
N GLN A 53 6.28 10.43 43.55
CA GLN A 53 7.69 10.52 43.11
C GLN A 53 8.24 9.14 42.67
N PRO A 54 9.09 9.09 41.62
CA PRO A 54 9.60 7.82 41.08
C PRO A 54 10.22 6.88 42.12
N GLU A 55 11.03 7.42 43.04
CA GLU A 55 11.69 6.67 44.10
C GLU A 55 10.70 6.10 45.12
N GLY A 56 9.59 6.81 45.37
CA GLY A 56 8.50 6.35 46.23
C GLY A 56 7.76 5.17 45.61
N ILE A 57 7.38 5.28 44.33
CA ILE A 57 6.72 4.22 43.57
C ILE A 57 7.60 2.96 43.45
N VAL A 58 8.89 3.12 43.16
CA VAL A 58 9.86 2.02 43.07
C VAL A 58 9.96 1.24 44.40
N LYS A 59 9.97 1.94 45.54
CA LYS A 59 9.97 1.32 46.87
C LYS A 59 8.66 0.60 47.18
N ARG A 60 7.49 1.16 46.82
CA ARG A 60 6.18 0.48 46.97
C ARG A 60 6.14 -0.81 46.17
N ILE A 61 6.56 -0.79 44.91
CA ILE A 61 6.69 -2.00 44.06
C ILE A 61 7.57 -3.06 44.74
N SER A 62 8.76 -2.68 45.21
CA SER A 62 9.69 -3.55 45.95
C SER A 62 9.04 -4.17 47.20
N GLY A 63 8.29 -3.38 47.98
CA GLY A 63 7.53 -3.84 49.14
C GLY A 63 6.42 -4.83 48.79
N LEU A 64 5.61 -4.52 47.78
CA LEU A 64 4.49 -5.36 47.33
C LEU A 64 4.97 -6.70 46.75
N ILE A 65 6.09 -6.74 46.02
CA ILE A 65 6.66 -8.02 45.55
C ILE A 65 7.11 -8.89 46.74
N LYS A 66 7.76 -8.29 47.76
CA LYS A 66 8.19 -8.99 48.98
C LYS A 66 7.00 -9.56 49.76
N GLU A 67 5.93 -8.78 49.92
CA GLU A 67 4.72 -9.20 50.61
C GLU A 67 3.95 -10.28 49.81
N ALA A 68 3.85 -10.16 48.48
CA ALA A 68 3.24 -11.19 47.64
C ALA A 68 3.99 -12.53 47.74
N LEU A 69 5.33 -12.51 47.77
CA LEU A 69 6.15 -13.71 47.95
C LEU A 69 5.93 -14.34 49.33
N ARG A 70 5.82 -13.52 50.38
CA ARG A 70 5.51 -13.97 51.74
C ARG A 70 4.15 -14.66 51.81
N GLN A 71 3.13 -14.11 51.16
CA GLN A 71 1.78 -14.71 51.10
C GLN A 71 1.76 -16.00 50.26
N ALA A 72 2.50 -16.05 49.16
CA ALA A 72 2.62 -17.23 48.31
C ALA A 72 3.47 -18.37 48.91
N GLY A 73 4.18 -18.14 50.04
CA GLY A 73 5.13 -19.10 50.60
C GLY A 73 6.33 -19.34 49.69
N ARG A 74 6.87 -18.27 49.10
CA ARG A 74 7.94 -18.29 48.09
C ARG A 74 9.11 -17.40 48.48
N SER A 75 10.28 -17.68 47.89
CA SER A 75 11.54 -16.97 48.16
C SER A 75 11.86 -15.95 47.06
N TRP A 76 12.71 -14.97 47.39
CA TRP A 76 13.19 -13.99 46.41
C TRP A 76 13.95 -14.63 45.22
N SER A 77 14.59 -15.78 45.46
CA SER A 77 15.31 -16.56 44.46
C SER A 77 14.41 -17.27 43.44
N ASP A 78 13.12 -17.46 43.73
CA ASP A 78 12.18 -18.15 42.83
C ASP A 78 11.73 -17.25 41.66
N VAL A 79 11.90 -15.93 41.78
CA VAL A 79 11.51 -14.96 40.76
C VAL A 79 12.60 -14.79 39.71
N GLN A 80 12.28 -15.15 38.46
CA GLN A 80 13.23 -15.06 37.34
C GLN A 80 13.26 -13.68 36.70
N GLY A 81 12.17 -12.91 36.80
CA GLY A 81 12.10 -11.55 36.27
C GLY A 81 10.84 -10.80 36.69
N LEU A 82 10.85 -9.50 36.41
CA LEU A 82 9.77 -8.55 36.64
C LEU A 82 9.35 -7.93 35.31
N GLY A 83 8.07 -8.08 34.95
CA GLY A 83 7.42 -7.28 33.92
C GLY A 83 6.78 -6.04 34.54
N VAL A 84 6.98 -4.88 33.94
CA VAL A 84 6.33 -3.63 34.33
C VAL A 84 5.65 -3.04 33.11
N CYS A 85 4.34 -2.85 33.19
CA CYS A 85 3.62 -2.10 32.18
C CYS A 85 3.28 -0.69 32.65
N THR A 86 3.16 0.26 31.74
CA THR A 86 2.79 1.66 32.05
C THR A 86 2.29 2.41 30.81
N PRO A 87 1.38 3.39 30.95
CA PRO A 87 1.06 4.32 29.86
C PRO A 87 2.17 5.35 29.67
N GLY A 88 2.13 6.04 28.53
CA GLY A 88 2.99 7.18 28.24
C GLY A 88 4.16 6.86 27.33
N LEU A 89 5.10 7.80 27.21
CA LEU A 89 6.17 7.70 26.23
C LEU A 89 7.33 6.87 26.78
N LEU A 90 7.53 5.68 26.21
CA LEU A 90 8.52 4.70 26.65
C LEU A 90 9.71 4.63 25.70
N ASP A 91 10.92 4.87 26.21
CA ASP A 91 12.14 4.38 25.56
C ASP A 91 12.46 3.00 26.14
N LEU A 92 11.92 1.98 25.46
CA LEU A 92 12.11 0.57 25.82
C LEU A 92 13.58 0.11 25.71
N SER A 93 14.43 0.85 24.98
CA SER A 93 15.85 0.51 24.81
C SER A 93 16.71 1.05 25.96
N ALA A 94 16.37 2.23 26.48
CA ALA A 94 16.99 2.83 27.65
C ALA A 94 16.31 2.40 28.97
N GLY A 95 15.11 1.80 28.92
CA GLY A 95 14.31 1.48 30.10
C GLY A 95 13.75 2.72 30.80
N VAL A 96 13.40 3.74 29.99
CA VAL A 96 13.03 5.09 30.45
C VAL A 96 11.55 5.39 30.18
N VAL A 97 10.87 5.99 31.14
CA VAL A 97 9.44 6.36 31.09
C VAL A 97 9.28 7.88 31.13
N THR A 98 8.37 8.42 30.33
CA THR A 98 7.84 9.78 30.47
C THR A 98 6.32 9.75 30.50
N ALA A 99 5.74 9.98 31.68
CA ALA A 99 4.32 9.86 31.96
C ALA A 99 3.75 11.23 32.36
N ALA A 100 3.00 11.87 31.46
CA ALA A 100 2.48 13.23 31.67
C ALA A 100 1.41 13.33 32.77
N ASN A 101 0.80 12.19 33.13
CA ASN A 101 -0.16 12.02 34.22
C ASN A 101 0.50 11.87 35.61
N LEU A 102 1.82 11.62 35.69
CA LEU A 102 2.52 11.37 36.96
C LEU A 102 3.50 12.51 37.30
N LYS A 103 3.36 13.09 38.49
CA LYS A 103 4.15 14.27 38.90
C LYS A 103 5.63 13.90 39.09
N GLY A 104 6.50 14.51 38.28
CA GLY A 104 7.95 14.25 38.28
C GLY A 104 8.42 13.21 37.26
N TRP A 105 7.51 12.59 36.51
CA TRP A 105 7.83 11.51 35.59
C TRP A 105 8.27 11.99 34.19
N THR A 106 9.40 12.70 34.15
CA THR A 106 10.05 13.12 32.90
C THR A 106 11.38 12.40 32.71
N LYS A 107 11.46 11.51 31.72
CA LYS A 107 12.66 10.70 31.40
C LYS A 107 13.20 9.91 32.61
N VAL A 108 12.30 9.31 33.39
CA VAL A 108 12.63 8.48 34.57
C VAL A 108 13.25 7.16 34.11
N PRO A 109 14.47 6.78 34.54
CA PRO A 109 15.11 5.52 34.17
C PRO A 109 14.57 4.36 35.03
N LEU A 110 13.27 4.07 34.90
CA LEU A 110 12.51 3.17 35.77
C LEU A 110 13.14 1.77 35.87
N VAL A 111 13.57 1.19 34.75
CA VAL A 111 14.23 -0.13 34.73
C VAL A 111 15.49 -0.13 35.59
N LYS A 112 16.29 0.94 35.53
CA LYS A 112 17.50 1.08 36.35
C LYS A 112 17.15 1.23 37.84
N LEU A 113 16.19 2.08 38.18
CA LEU A 113 15.77 2.32 39.57
C LEU A 113 15.24 1.03 40.22
N LEU A 114 14.35 0.30 39.54
CA LEU A 114 13.86 -1.00 39.99
C LEU A 114 14.99 -2.02 40.12
N SER A 115 15.90 -2.12 39.15
CA SER A 115 17.02 -3.06 39.21
C SER A 115 17.93 -2.79 40.41
N GLN A 116 18.17 -1.52 40.73
CA GLN A 116 18.95 -1.11 41.91
C GLN A 116 18.22 -1.44 43.22
N GLU A 117 16.94 -1.13 43.34
CA GLU A 117 16.11 -1.39 44.53
C GLU A 117 15.89 -2.90 44.79
N LEU A 118 15.80 -3.71 43.72
CA LEU A 118 15.59 -5.17 43.79
C LEU A 118 16.90 -5.96 43.93
N GLY A 119 18.06 -5.31 43.76
CA GLY A 119 19.38 -5.95 43.75
C GLY A 119 19.59 -6.89 42.55
N TRP A 120 18.97 -6.59 41.41
CA TRP A 120 18.95 -7.46 40.23
C TRP A 120 19.73 -6.86 39.05
N GLU A 121 20.19 -7.73 38.15
CA GLU A 121 20.68 -7.33 36.84
C GLU A 121 19.54 -6.74 36.00
N ALA A 122 19.82 -5.64 35.28
CA ALA A 122 18.79 -4.92 34.52
C ALA A 122 18.08 -5.74 33.44
N CYS A 123 18.70 -6.83 32.96
CA CYS A 123 18.05 -7.76 32.02
C CYS A 123 16.91 -8.58 32.63
N ARG A 124 16.71 -8.55 33.96
CA ARG A 124 15.57 -9.19 34.65
C ARG A 124 14.34 -8.29 34.74
N VAL A 125 14.45 -6.99 34.47
CA VAL A 125 13.32 -6.05 34.52
C VAL A 125 12.96 -5.64 33.09
N THR A 126 11.75 -5.98 32.65
CA THR A 126 11.23 -5.64 31.32
C THR A 126 10.15 -4.58 31.44
N LEU A 127 10.27 -3.52 30.64
CA LEU A 127 9.29 -2.44 30.50
C LEU A 127 8.47 -2.65 29.23
N GLU A 128 7.18 -2.36 29.26
CA GLU A 128 6.27 -2.42 28.10
C GLU A 128 5.08 -1.45 28.27
N HIS A 129 4.36 -1.13 27.18
CA HIS A 129 3.10 -0.38 27.26
C HIS A 129 1.97 -1.23 27.86
N ASP A 130 0.99 -0.63 28.52
CA ASP A 130 -0.17 -1.32 29.12
C ASP A 130 -0.95 -2.21 28.13
N THR A 131 -1.32 -1.65 26.98
CA THR A 131 -2.17 -2.25 25.95
C THR A 131 -1.41 -3.34 25.19
N ASN A 132 -0.11 -3.14 24.98
CA ASN A 132 0.81 -4.18 24.50
C ASN A 132 0.90 -5.36 25.46
N SER A 133 0.97 -5.08 26.77
CA SER A 133 1.06 -6.09 27.82
C SER A 133 -0.25 -6.88 27.94
N ALA A 134 -1.40 -6.21 27.82
CA ALA A 134 -2.70 -6.86 27.74
C ALA A 134 -2.79 -7.82 26.54
N LEU A 135 -2.41 -7.37 25.34
CA LEU A 135 -2.42 -8.25 24.16
C LEU A 135 -1.41 -9.42 24.28
N LEU A 136 -0.25 -9.20 24.91
CA LEU A 136 0.69 -10.29 25.19
C LEU A 136 0.12 -11.33 26.17
N ALA A 137 -0.64 -10.90 27.19
CA ALA A 137 -1.35 -11.81 28.09
C ALA A 137 -2.43 -12.62 27.34
N GLU A 138 -3.23 -11.97 26.51
CA GLU A 138 -4.27 -12.61 25.68
C GLU A 138 -3.69 -13.63 24.69
N ALA A 139 -2.50 -13.35 24.12
CA ALA A 139 -1.79 -14.28 23.24
C ALA A 139 -1.06 -15.41 23.99
N TRP A 140 -0.76 -15.24 25.28
CA TRP A 140 -0.04 -16.22 26.10
C TRP A 140 -0.97 -17.22 26.79
N VAL A 141 -2.06 -16.73 27.38
CA VAL A 141 -3.01 -17.53 28.19
C VAL A 141 -4.49 -17.23 27.93
N GLY A 142 -4.83 -16.09 27.32
CA GLY A 142 -6.22 -15.68 27.09
C GLY A 142 -6.82 -16.11 25.73
N ALA A 143 -7.69 -15.26 25.19
CA ALA A 143 -8.56 -15.57 24.05
C ALA A 143 -7.83 -15.65 22.69
N ALA A 144 -6.56 -15.24 22.61
CA ALA A 144 -5.76 -15.24 21.39
C ALA A 144 -4.61 -16.27 21.37
N VAL A 145 -4.62 -17.23 22.29
CA VAL A 145 -3.63 -18.32 22.34
C VAL A 145 -3.56 -19.07 21.01
N GLY A 146 -2.35 -19.12 20.43
CA GLY A 146 -2.07 -19.82 19.17
C GLY A 146 -2.40 -19.01 17.90
N LEU A 147 -2.82 -17.75 18.02
CA LEU A 147 -3.02 -16.85 16.88
C LEU A 147 -1.76 -16.01 16.59
N GLU A 148 -1.45 -15.81 15.31
CA GLU A 148 -0.24 -15.08 14.88
C GLU A 148 -0.49 -13.65 14.42
N ASN A 149 -1.74 -13.31 14.04
CA ASN A 149 -2.14 -11.97 13.61
C ASN A 149 -3.37 -11.53 14.43
N ILE A 150 -3.19 -10.58 15.34
CA ILE A 150 -4.16 -10.19 16.37
C ILE A 150 -4.12 -8.67 16.55
N VAL A 151 -5.29 -8.04 16.71
CA VAL A 151 -5.41 -6.65 17.20
C VAL A 151 -6.17 -6.67 18.52
N LEU A 152 -5.76 -5.85 19.49
CA LEU A 152 -6.55 -5.52 20.66
C LEU A 152 -6.85 -4.01 20.64
N LEU A 153 -8.12 -3.63 20.81
CA LEU A 153 -8.56 -2.26 21.02
C LEU A 153 -8.91 -2.07 22.50
N SER A 154 -8.29 -1.09 23.15
CA SER A 154 -8.60 -0.67 24.52
C SER A 154 -9.55 0.53 24.47
N LEU A 155 -10.75 0.35 25.01
CA LEU A 155 -11.88 1.29 24.98
C LEU A 155 -12.14 1.81 26.40
N GLY A 156 -11.67 3.01 26.69
CA GLY A 156 -11.82 3.68 27.99
C GLY A 156 -11.98 5.18 27.81
N THR A 157 -11.31 5.96 28.67
CA THR A 157 -11.18 7.42 28.54
C THR A 157 -10.70 7.82 27.13
N GLY A 158 -9.76 7.05 26.57
CA GLY A 158 -9.31 7.13 25.18
C GLY A 158 -9.52 5.84 24.38
N ILE A 159 -8.89 5.75 23.21
CA ILE A 159 -8.79 4.50 22.42
C ILE A 159 -7.32 4.12 22.21
N GLY A 160 -6.83 3.14 22.97
CA GLY A 160 -5.53 2.51 22.73
C GLY A 160 -5.65 1.30 21.81
N ALA A 161 -4.55 0.86 21.19
CA ALA A 161 -4.49 -0.48 20.61
C ALA A 161 -3.09 -1.10 20.67
N ALA A 162 -3.07 -2.42 20.53
CA ALA A 162 -1.86 -3.21 20.35
C ALA A 162 -2.05 -4.18 19.19
N ILE A 163 -0.94 -4.55 18.55
CA ILE A 163 -0.96 -5.39 17.35
C ILE A 163 0.12 -6.47 17.45
N ILE A 164 -0.25 -7.73 17.27
CA ILE A 164 0.67 -8.84 17.01
C ILE A 164 0.52 -9.20 15.52
N CYS A 165 1.64 -9.31 14.82
CA CYS A 165 1.69 -9.74 13.42
C CYS A 165 2.84 -10.75 13.22
N ASP A 166 2.60 -11.82 12.47
CA ASP A 166 3.48 -12.99 12.33
C ASP A 166 4.04 -13.52 13.68
N GLY A 167 3.18 -13.52 14.71
CA GLY A 167 3.50 -13.96 16.07
C GLY A 167 4.43 -13.00 16.84
N ARG A 168 4.56 -11.75 16.39
CA ARG A 168 5.42 -10.71 17.00
C ARG A 168 4.62 -9.45 17.33
N LEU A 169 4.77 -8.97 18.57
CA LEU A 169 4.24 -7.67 18.97
C LEU A 169 4.91 -6.53 18.16
N LEU A 170 4.09 -5.75 17.47
CA LEU A 170 4.51 -4.58 16.71
C LEU A 170 4.67 -3.37 17.64
N ARG A 171 5.93 -2.98 17.88
CA ARG A 171 6.27 -1.78 18.67
C ARG A 171 6.64 -0.55 17.81
N GLY A 172 6.89 -0.74 16.52
CA GLY A 172 7.40 0.31 15.64
C GLY A 172 8.83 0.75 16.00
N SER A 173 9.33 1.79 15.33
CA SER A 173 10.70 2.30 15.51
C SER A 173 10.92 3.12 16.79
N ARG A 174 9.83 3.58 17.43
CA ARG A 174 9.85 4.45 18.62
C ARG A 174 8.92 3.97 19.76
N GLY A 175 8.43 2.74 19.71
CA GLY A 175 7.47 2.23 20.71
C GLY A 175 6.00 2.65 20.47
N GLN A 176 5.70 3.34 19.36
CA GLN A 176 4.39 3.98 19.07
C GLN A 176 3.62 3.30 17.92
N ALA A 177 3.86 2.02 17.62
CA ALA A 177 2.95 1.28 16.74
C ALA A 177 1.73 0.83 17.53
N GLY A 178 0.53 0.99 16.96
CA GLY A 178 -0.74 0.69 17.66
C GLY A 178 -1.56 1.92 18.07
N GLU A 179 -1.12 3.15 17.77
CA GLU A 179 -1.84 4.41 18.08
C GLU A 179 -3.08 4.65 17.19
N VAL A 180 -3.95 3.64 17.05
CA VAL A 180 -5.12 3.69 16.15
C VAL A 180 -6.20 4.66 16.62
N GLY A 181 -6.27 4.99 17.92
CA GLY A 181 -7.15 6.04 18.44
C GLY A 181 -6.85 7.42 17.84
N HIS A 182 -5.60 7.66 17.45
CA HIS A 182 -5.17 8.87 16.75
C HIS A 182 -5.31 8.81 15.22
N ALA A 183 -5.82 7.71 14.66
CA ALA A 183 -6.11 7.63 13.23
C ALA A 183 -7.32 8.51 12.88
N ILE A 184 -7.20 9.33 11.84
CA ILE A 184 -8.30 10.18 11.35
C ILE A 184 -9.37 9.29 10.71
N LEU A 185 -10.58 9.30 11.26
CA LEU A 185 -11.76 8.65 10.66
C LEU A 185 -12.67 9.63 9.91
N VAL A 186 -12.65 10.89 10.32
CA VAL A 186 -13.47 11.96 9.72
C VAL A 186 -12.54 13.12 9.35
N PRO A 187 -12.10 13.22 8.08
CA PRO A 187 -11.35 14.38 7.60
C PRO A 187 -12.08 15.67 7.95
N ASP A 188 -11.34 16.68 8.41
CA ASP A 188 -11.87 17.97 8.87
C ASP A 188 -12.98 17.86 9.93
N GLY A 189 -12.94 16.77 10.72
CA GLY A 189 -13.89 16.46 11.78
C GLY A 189 -13.69 17.31 13.04
N ARG A 190 -14.18 16.81 14.18
CA ARG A 190 -14.04 17.53 15.45
C ARG A 190 -12.62 17.43 16.02
N GLU A 191 -12.15 18.50 16.64
CA GLU A 191 -11.02 18.43 17.57
C GLU A 191 -11.42 17.65 18.82
N PHE A 192 -10.46 16.94 19.42
CA PHE A 192 -10.71 16.19 20.65
C PHE A 192 -9.45 16.05 21.52
N GLY A 193 -9.63 16.23 22.83
CA GLY A 193 -8.55 16.11 23.81
C GLY A 193 -7.41 17.12 23.55
N ARG A 194 -6.16 16.63 23.56
CA ARG A 194 -4.95 17.43 23.30
C ARG A 194 -4.19 16.93 22.05
N SER A 195 -4.88 16.26 21.13
CA SER A 195 -4.25 15.64 19.95
C SER A 195 -3.61 16.66 19.00
N GLY A 196 -4.16 17.88 18.92
CA GLY A 196 -3.82 18.86 17.89
C GLY A 196 -4.23 18.43 16.47
N VAL A 197 -5.04 17.37 16.35
CA VAL A 197 -5.48 16.79 15.07
C VAL A 197 -6.99 16.55 15.14
N ALA A 198 -7.72 17.19 14.24
CA ALA A 198 -9.15 17.01 14.05
C ALA A 198 -9.46 15.63 13.45
N GLY A 199 -10.64 15.08 13.78
CA GLY A 199 -11.17 13.90 13.10
C GLY A 199 -10.71 12.53 13.61
N ILE A 200 -9.93 12.48 14.69
CA ILE A 200 -9.34 11.25 15.22
C ILE A 200 -10.38 10.27 15.79
N PHE A 201 -10.15 8.96 15.64
CA PHE A 201 -11.04 7.87 16.07
C PHE A 201 -11.49 8.00 17.53
N GLU A 202 -10.54 8.28 18.42
CA GLU A 202 -10.80 8.50 19.84
C GLU A 202 -11.89 9.56 20.09
N GLY A 203 -11.88 10.64 19.31
CA GLY A 203 -12.83 11.75 19.40
C GLY A 203 -14.27 11.43 18.99
N TYR A 204 -14.53 10.22 18.50
CA TYR A 204 -15.86 9.74 18.14
C TYR A 204 -16.34 8.55 18.96
N ALA A 205 -15.44 7.68 19.44
CA ALA A 205 -15.81 6.39 20.02
C ALA A 205 -15.22 6.08 21.41
N SER A 206 -14.38 6.95 21.99
CA SER A 206 -13.95 6.80 23.40
C SER A 206 -15.08 7.15 24.38
N ALA A 207 -14.97 6.69 25.63
CA ALA A 207 -15.93 7.05 26.68
C ALA A 207 -15.99 8.57 26.91
N SER A 208 -14.84 9.25 26.88
CA SER A 208 -14.78 10.71 26.98
C SER A 208 -15.43 11.40 25.77
N ALA A 209 -15.30 10.84 24.56
CA ALA A 209 -15.97 11.37 23.37
C ALA A 209 -17.49 11.19 23.41
N VAL A 210 -17.98 10.05 23.90
CA VAL A 210 -19.42 9.82 24.12
C VAL A 210 -19.99 10.87 25.07
N VAL A 211 -19.34 11.10 26.22
CA VAL A 211 -19.76 12.12 27.20
C VAL A 211 -19.69 13.53 26.63
N ALA A 212 -18.65 13.87 25.87
CA ALA A 212 -18.53 15.19 25.25
C ALA A 212 -19.66 15.43 24.24
N ARG A 213 -19.91 14.48 23.33
CA ARG A 213 -20.99 14.57 22.33
C ARG A 213 -22.36 14.65 22.98
N ALA A 214 -22.58 13.89 24.05
CA ALA A 214 -23.81 13.92 24.82
C ALA A 214 -24.09 15.28 25.46
N LYS A 215 -23.04 16.00 25.91
CA LYS A 215 -23.15 17.36 26.45
C LYS A 215 -23.36 18.40 25.34
N GLU A 216 -22.69 18.24 24.20
CA GLU A 216 -22.77 19.17 23.05
C GLU A 216 -24.13 19.17 22.35
N GLY A 217 -24.71 17.99 22.12
CA GLY A 217 -26.01 17.85 21.45
C GLY A 217 -27.21 17.70 22.40
N MET A 218 -27.05 18.01 23.68
CA MET A 218 -28.05 17.74 24.72
C MET A 218 -29.38 18.46 24.43
N VAL A 219 -30.47 17.70 24.32
CA VAL A 219 -31.84 18.25 24.16
C VAL A 219 -32.60 18.24 25.49
N PRO A 220 -33.44 19.26 25.79
CA PRO A 220 -34.19 19.36 27.05
C PRO A 220 -35.07 18.13 27.36
N GLU A 221 -35.60 17.49 26.32
CA GLU A 221 -36.48 16.33 26.41
C GLU A 221 -35.73 15.03 26.78
N SER A 222 -34.41 14.98 26.57
CA SER A 222 -33.62 13.80 26.92
C SER A 222 -33.55 13.66 28.43
N SER A 223 -33.72 12.43 28.91
CA SER A 223 -33.53 12.05 30.31
C SER A 223 -32.09 12.25 30.81
N LEU A 224 -31.11 12.41 29.91
CA LEU A 224 -29.73 12.78 30.23
C LEU A 224 -29.60 14.23 30.73
N SER A 225 -30.49 15.14 30.33
CA SER A 225 -30.45 16.56 30.74
C SER A 225 -30.71 16.77 32.24
N LYS A 226 -31.22 15.73 32.92
CA LYS A 226 -31.62 15.74 34.33
C LYS A 226 -30.49 15.27 35.27
N LEU A 227 -29.36 14.83 34.73
CA LEU A 227 -28.23 14.33 35.50
C LEU A 227 -27.26 15.47 35.86
N GLN A 228 -26.84 15.55 37.12
CA GLN A 228 -25.91 16.59 37.59
C GLN A 228 -24.45 16.32 37.16
N ALA A 229 -24.06 15.05 37.15
CA ALA A 229 -22.86 14.55 36.51
C ALA A 229 -23.30 13.56 35.43
N LEU A 230 -22.58 13.52 34.31
CA LEU A 230 -22.88 12.65 33.19
C LEU A 230 -21.61 11.90 32.82
N ASP A 231 -21.64 10.59 33.00
CA ASP A 231 -20.61 9.64 32.60
C ASP A 231 -21.06 8.80 31.40
N CYS A 232 -20.13 8.04 30.84
CA CYS A 232 -20.40 7.23 29.64
C CYS A 232 -21.45 6.15 29.92
N GLU A 233 -21.41 5.55 31.13
CA GLU A 233 -22.37 4.53 31.57
C GLU A 233 -23.81 5.05 31.57
N ASP A 234 -24.05 6.30 31.97
CA ASP A 234 -25.38 6.92 31.96
C ASP A 234 -25.97 6.97 30.54
N VAL A 235 -25.15 7.28 29.54
CA VAL A 235 -25.59 7.34 28.13
C VAL A 235 -26.09 5.97 27.67
N PHE A 236 -25.36 4.88 27.96
CA PHE A 236 -25.82 3.53 27.65
C PHE A 236 -27.03 3.10 28.50
N ALA A 237 -27.05 3.43 29.80
CA ALA A 237 -28.16 3.09 30.70
C ALA A 237 -29.46 3.82 30.32
N HIS A 238 -29.40 5.06 29.86
CA HIS A 238 -30.55 5.84 29.42
C HIS A 238 -31.01 5.43 28.01
N ALA A 239 -30.09 5.08 27.11
CA ALA A 239 -30.43 4.42 25.85
C ALA A 239 -31.22 3.12 26.12
N ALA A 240 -30.79 2.33 27.11
CA ALA A 240 -31.48 1.12 27.55
C ALA A 240 -32.86 1.36 28.20
N LYS A 241 -33.06 2.50 28.87
CA LYS A 241 -34.37 2.95 29.37
C LYS A 241 -35.30 3.49 28.27
N GLY A 242 -34.81 3.61 27.03
CA GLY A 242 -35.61 3.96 25.87
C GLY A 242 -35.33 5.35 25.27
N ASP A 243 -34.47 6.15 25.89
CA ASP A 243 -34.18 7.54 25.50
C ASP A 243 -33.70 7.65 24.04
N ALA A 244 -34.37 8.49 23.26
CA ALA A 244 -34.14 8.57 21.82
C ALA A 244 -32.75 9.14 21.47
N TYR A 245 -32.35 10.21 22.17
CA TYR A 245 -31.07 10.88 21.95
C TYR A 245 -29.90 10.01 22.43
N ALA A 246 -30.03 9.37 23.59
CA ALA A 246 -29.03 8.44 24.08
C ALA A 246 -28.87 7.22 23.14
N LYS A 247 -29.97 6.67 22.61
CA LYS A 247 -29.92 5.61 21.58
C LYS A 247 -29.21 6.05 20.30
N GLU A 248 -29.38 7.29 19.88
CA GLU A 248 -28.71 7.85 18.72
C GLU A 248 -27.19 7.94 18.95
N LEU A 249 -26.75 8.58 20.04
CA LEU A 249 -25.34 8.65 20.43
C LEU A 249 -24.68 7.26 20.48
N VAL A 250 -25.36 6.29 21.08
CA VAL A 250 -24.92 4.89 21.17
C VAL A 250 -24.79 4.23 19.80
N ARG A 251 -25.75 4.45 18.89
CA ARG A 251 -25.70 3.96 17.50
C ARG A 251 -24.57 4.60 16.70
N GLU A 252 -24.37 5.91 16.82
CA GLU A 252 -23.28 6.60 16.14
C GLU A 252 -21.91 6.17 16.67
N THR A 253 -21.77 5.99 17.99
CA THR A 253 -20.56 5.46 18.63
C THR A 253 -20.21 4.07 18.08
N ALA A 254 -21.20 3.17 17.99
CA ALA A 254 -21.04 1.85 17.39
C ALA A 254 -20.64 1.93 15.90
N ARG A 255 -21.15 2.91 15.14
CA ARG A 255 -20.76 3.16 13.75
C ARG A 255 -19.28 3.54 13.63
N TYR A 256 -18.79 4.46 14.45
CA TYR A 256 -17.37 4.86 14.42
C TYR A 256 -16.45 3.74 14.91
N LEU A 257 -16.84 2.99 15.94
CA LEU A 257 -16.13 1.79 16.38
C LEU A 257 -16.03 0.75 15.27
N ALA A 258 -17.12 0.51 14.53
CA ALA A 258 -17.11 -0.41 13.39
C ALA A 258 -16.17 0.06 12.26
N ILE A 259 -16.12 1.37 11.94
CA ILE A 259 -15.18 1.94 10.97
C ILE A 259 -13.73 1.71 11.43
N GLY A 260 -13.42 1.97 12.70
CA GLY A 260 -12.10 1.71 13.27
C GLY A 260 -11.69 0.23 13.19
N CYS A 261 -12.59 -0.69 13.53
CA CYS A 261 -12.38 -2.14 13.38
C CYS A 261 -12.15 -2.55 11.92
N ILE A 262 -12.92 -2.01 10.96
CA ILE A 262 -12.73 -2.27 9.53
C ILE A 262 -11.35 -1.78 9.06
N ASN A 263 -10.91 -0.60 9.50
CA ASN A 263 -9.58 -0.09 9.20
C ASN A 263 -8.49 -1.00 9.78
N CYS A 264 -8.64 -1.48 11.02
CA CYS A 264 -7.74 -2.49 11.60
C CYS A 264 -7.70 -3.78 10.76
N CYS A 265 -8.85 -4.26 10.26
CA CYS A 265 -8.90 -5.38 9.33
C CYS A 265 -8.13 -5.13 8.02
N ARG A 266 -8.17 -3.91 7.48
CA ARG A 266 -7.46 -3.56 6.23
C ARG A 266 -5.98 -3.25 6.43
N PHE A 267 -5.56 -2.86 7.63
CA PHE A 267 -4.15 -2.60 7.95
C PHE A 267 -3.37 -3.84 8.42
N VAL A 268 -4.05 -4.81 9.05
CA VAL A 268 -3.38 -5.94 9.74
C VAL A 268 -3.83 -7.33 9.22
N ASP A 269 -5.01 -7.47 8.59
CA ASP A 269 -5.70 -8.75 8.34
C ASP A 269 -5.67 -9.70 9.58
N PRO A 270 -6.15 -9.24 10.76
CA PRO A 270 -6.04 -10.01 11.99
C PRO A 270 -7.05 -11.16 12.00
N SER A 271 -6.66 -12.28 12.61
CA SER A 271 -7.52 -13.43 12.85
C SER A 271 -8.62 -13.13 13.88
N VAL A 272 -8.37 -12.19 14.79
CA VAL A 272 -9.35 -11.67 15.76
C VAL A 272 -9.02 -10.21 16.13
N ILE A 273 -10.07 -9.41 16.35
CA ILE A 273 -9.98 -8.12 17.05
C ILE A 273 -10.58 -8.32 18.44
N LEU A 274 -9.77 -8.16 19.48
CA LEU A 274 -10.21 -8.16 20.87
C LEU A 274 -10.64 -6.74 21.25
N LEU A 275 -11.77 -6.63 21.97
CA LEU A 275 -12.22 -5.37 22.55
C LEU A 275 -12.09 -5.46 24.07
N LEU A 276 -11.21 -4.64 24.65
CA LEU A 276 -10.95 -4.52 26.08
C LEU A 276 -11.53 -3.18 26.55
N GLY A 277 -12.19 -3.10 27.70
CA GLY A 277 -12.67 -1.80 28.20
C GLY A 277 -13.57 -1.87 29.42
N GLN A 278 -13.48 -0.88 30.31
CA GLN A 278 -14.26 -0.84 31.56
C GLN A 278 -15.75 -0.51 31.34
N HIS A 279 -16.10 0.17 30.26
CA HIS A 279 -17.47 0.61 29.96
C HIS A 279 -18.16 -0.22 28.87
N VAL A 280 -17.52 -1.29 28.39
CA VAL A 280 -18.15 -2.25 27.47
C VAL A 280 -18.94 -3.27 28.31
N LEU A 281 -20.12 -2.84 28.74
CA LEU A 281 -21.16 -3.57 29.50
C LEU A 281 -20.88 -3.84 30.99
N TRP A 282 -21.56 -3.09 31.86
CA TRP A 282 -22.24 -3.71 32.99
C TRP A 282 -23.60 -3.06 33.34
N ARG A 283 -24.46 -3.86 34.01
CA ARG A 283 -25.56 -3.44 34.90
C ARG A 283 -26.87 -2.86 34.34
N THR A 284 -27.54 -3.55 33.41
CA THR A 284 -28.98 -3.32 33.14
C THR A 284 -29.89 -4.55 33.19
N GLY A 285 -29.36 -5.78 33.23
CA GLY A 285 -30.16 -7.01 33.18
C GLY A 285 -30.98 -7.19 31.89
N ARG A 286 -30.71 -6.37 30.85
CA ARG A 286 -31.36 -6.39 29.54
C ARG A 286 -30.29 -6.25 28.47
N GLY A 287 -30.10 -7.29 27.66
CA GLY A 287 -29.19 -7.23 26.53
C GLY A 287 -29.67 -6.25 25.46
N TRP A 288 -28.74 -5.77 24.62
CA TRP A 288 -29.01 -4.86 23.49
C TRP A 288 -30.15 -5.31 22.56
N GLY A 289 -30.49 -6.61 22.53
CA GLY A 289 -31.60 -7.17 21.76
C GLY A 289 -33.00 -6.66 22.15
N GLU A 290 -33.18 -6.00 23.30
CA GLU A 290 -34.46 -5.36 23.65
C GLU A 290 -34.64 -3.94 23.09
N LEU A 291 -33.59 -3.32 22.55
CA LEU A 291 -33.64 -1.95 21.99
C LEU A 291 -33.81 -1.91 20.47
N ALA A 292 -33.82 -3.08 19.82
CA ALA A 292 -34.08 -3.21 18.40
C ALA A 292 -35.60 -3.04 18.10
N PRO A 293 -35.99 -2.28 17.05
CA PRO A 293 -37.38 -2.18 16.64
C PRO A 293 -37.95 -3.57 16.27
N ARG A 294 -39.09 -3.95 16.86
CA ARG A 294 -39.84 -5.16 16.48
C ARG A 294 -40.97 -4.78 15.53
N GLY A 295 -40.79 -5.07 14.25
CA GLY A 295 -41.78 -4.88 13.18
C GLY A 295 -41.37 -5.71 11.95
N PRO A 296 -42.20 -5.79 10.90
CA PRO A 296 -41.93 -6.65 9.73
C PRO A 296 -40.72 -6.23 8.87
N GLU A 297 -40.01 -5.16 9.21
CA GLU A 297 -38.68 -4.83 8.67
C GLU A 297 -37.52 -5.60 9.37
N ALA A 298 -37.83 -6.45 10.36
CA ALA A 298 -36.87 -7.10 11.26
C ALA A 298 -36.20 -8.40 10.72
N GLU A 299 -35.94 -8.51 9.41
CA GLU A 299 -35.03 -9.55 8.86
C GLU A 299 -33.56 -9.09 8.80
N GLY A 300 -33.25 -7.89 9.31
CA GLY A 300 -31.90 -7.29 9.31
C GLY A 300 -30.99 -7.65 10.50
N SER A 301 -31.49 -8.35 11.52
CA SER A 301 -30.75 -8.62 12.76
C SER A 301 -30.33 -10.08 12.92
N ALA A 302 -29.04 -10.36 13.07
CA ALA A 302 -28.61 -11.64 13.65
C ALA A 302 -27.39 -11.52 14.57
N LEU A 303 -27.56 -12.11 15.76
CA LEU A 303 -26.52 -12.78 16.55
C LEU A 303 -25.46 -11.90 17.22
N PHE A 304 -25.91 -11.05 18.14
CA PHE A 304 -25.18 -10.81 19.40
C PHE A 304 -25.85 -11.62 20.51
N ASN A 305 -25.21 -12.70 20.97
CA ASN A 305 -25.52 -13.31 22.26
C ASN A 305 -24.44 -12.86 23.26
N LEU A 306 -24.89 -12.46 24.45
CA LEU A 306 -24.08 -11.91 25.52
C LEU A 306 -24.65 -12.45 26.84
N CYS A 307 -23.84 -13.15 27.61
CA CYS A 307 -24.14 -13.56 28.98
C CYS A 307 -23.14 -12.91 29.96
N ALA A 308 -23.52 -12.83 31.23
CA ALA A 308 -22.91 -11.95 32.22
C ALA A 308 -21.92 -12.67 33.17
N SER A 309 -20.94 -11.92 33.68
CA SER A 309 -20.24 -12.23 34.95
C SER A 309 -20.27 -11.02 35.89
N ASP A 310 -20.27 -11.28 37.21
CA ASP A 310 -20.52 -10.28 38.24
C ASP A 310 -19.25 -9.51 38.70
N GLY A 311 -19.46 -8.23 38.99
CA GLY A 311 -18.53 -7.22 39.53
C GLY A 311 -17.19 -7.65 40.14
N GLY A 312 -16.10 -7.26 39.49
CA GLY A 312 -14.74 -7.21 40.05
C GLY A 312 -13.76 -6.49 39.12
N PHE A 313 -12.92 -5.60 39.66
CA PHE A 313 -11.90 -4.86 38.88
C PHE A 313 -10.85 -5.80 38.27
N TRP A 314 -10.95 -6.03 36.96
CA TRP A 314 -9.99 -6.84 36.22
C TRP A 314 -8.78 -6.03 35.76
N ASN A 315 -7.64 -6.71 35.81
CA ASN A 315 -6.27 -6.19 35.78
C ASN A 315 -5.44 -7.22 34.99
N PRO A 316 -4.39 -6.82 34.25
CA PRO A 316 -3.64 -7.69 33.32
C PRO A 316 -3.00 -8.93 33.98
N MET A 317 -2.87 -8.99 35.30
CA MET A 317 -2.47 -10.17 36.06
C MET A 317 -3.53 -11.30 36.05
N GLY A 318 -4.75 -11.02 35.60
CA GLY A 318 -5.94 -11.81 35.89
C GLY A 318 -6.33 -12.92 34.91
N GLY A 319 -5.86 -12.89 33.65
CA GLY A 319 -6.24 -13.84 32.58
C GLY A 319 -5.68 -15.26 32.74
N CYS A 320 -5.57 -15.74 33.98
CA CYS A 320 -4.73 -16.87 34.41
C CYS A 320 -5.53 -17.93 35.18
N ALA A 321 -6.73 -18.29 34.70
CA ALA A 321 -7.50 -19.42 35.21
C ALA A 321 -8.40 -20.08 34.14
N THR A 322 -8.42 -21.41 34.12
CA THR A 322 -9.39 -22.30 33.41
C THR A 322 -9.17 -22.55 31.91
N ALA A 323 -8.33 -23.55 31.61
CA ALA A 323 -8.40 -24.32 30.35
C ALA A 323 -8.08 -25.81 30.63
N LEU A 324 -8.68 -26.74 29.86
CA LEU A 324 -8.71 -28.23 30.04
C LEU A 324 -9.74 -28.67 31.12
N ARG A 325 -10.59 -29.72 31.03
CA ARG A 325 -10.91 -30.86 30.11
C ARG A 325 -12.34 -31.37 30.54
N THR A 326 -13.12 -32.24 29.88
CA THR A 326 -13.00 -33.10 28.68
C THR A 326 -14.36 -33.16 27.93
N GLY A 327 -14.74 -34.25 27.21
CA GLY A 327 -16.07 -34.42 26.59
C GLY A 327 -16.93 -35.58 27.16
N ARG A 328 -18.17 -35.66 26.64
CA ARG A 328 -19.30 -36.59 26.91
C ARG A 328 -20.11 -36.43 28.21
N GLU A 329 -21.43 -36.32 27.98
CA GLU A 329 -22.58 -36.75 28.80
C GLU A 329 -22.67 -36.34 30.29
N GLY A 330 -23.47 -35.29 30.53
CA GLY A 330 -24.63 -35.37 31.42
C GLY A 330 -24.43 -35.45 32.93
N GLN A 331 -24.35 -34.30 33.60
CA GLN A 331 -25.16 -34.01 34.81
C GLN A 331 -25.15 -32.51 35.14
N ARG A 332 -26.18 -32.02 35.85
CA ARG A 332 -26.24 -30.65 36.40
C ARG A 332 -25.42 -30.58 37.69
N SER A 333 -24.61 -29.54 37.83
CA SER A 333 -24.21 -28.98 39.12
C SER A 333 -24.18 -27.45 39.02
N GLU A 334 -24.60 -26.78 40.08
CA GLU A 334 -24.65 -25.32 40.20
C GLU A 334 -23.31 -24.76 40.73
N ASP A 335 -23.17 -23.43 40.69
CA ASP A 335 -22.03 -22.60 41.07
C ASP A 335 -20.72 -22.75 40.27
N GLY A 336 -20.26 -21.60 39.73
CA GLY A 336 -19.04 -21.47 38.93
C GLY A 336 -19.21 -20.39 37.85
N GLY A 337 -18.85 -19.15 38.19
CA GLY A 337 -18.89 -18.02 37.25
C GLY A 337 -17.99 -18.27 36.03
N ARG A 338 -18.49 -17.92 34.84
CA ARG A 338 -17.79 -18.09 33.56
C ARG A 338 -17.63 -16.73 32.90
N ASP A 339 -16.43 -16.43 32.43
CA ASP A 339 -16.21 -15.25 31.59
C ASP A 339 -16.44 -15.60 30.12
N GLU A 340 -17.37 -14.89 29.46
CA GLU A 340 -17.74 -15.11 28.06
C GLU A 340 -17.32 -13.94 27.16
N TYR A 341 -16.66 -14.25 26.04
CA TYR A 341 -16.11 -13.29 25.09
C TYR A 341 -17.00 -13.15 23.84
N ILE A 342 -17.10 -11.94 23.26
CA ILE A 342 -17.73 -11.74 21.95
C ILE A 342 -16.72 -12.06 20.83
N TYR A 343 -17.03 -13.08 20.02
CA TYR A 343 -16.26 -13.42 18.82
C TYR A 343 -16.87 -12.79 17.56
N MET A 344 -16.13 -11.94 16.84
CA MET A 344 -16.45 -11.58 15.45
C MET A 344 -15.61 -12.41 14.48
N SER A 345 -16.24 -13.38 13.81
CA SER A 345 -15.59 -14.20 12.79
C SER A 345 -15.68 -13.57 11.39
N ARG A 346 -14.59 -13.66 10.62
CA ARG A 346 -14.40 -13.05 9.28
C ARG A 346 -15.61 -13.19 8.32
N ARG A 347 -16.27 -14.36 8.30
CA ARG A 347 -17.42 -14.63 7.39
C ARG A 347 -18.67 -13.79 7.71
N ALA A 348 -18.86 -13.38 8.96
CA ALA A 348 -20.01 -12.56 9.35
C ALA A 348 -19.85 -11.10 8.92
N THR A 349 -18.62 -10.57 9.02
CA THR A 349 -18.31 -9.17 8.72
C THR A 349 -18.34 -8.85 7.22
N GLU A 350 -17.72 -9.71 6.39
CA GLU A 350 -17.54 -9.40 4.96
C GLU A 350 -18.82 -9.59 4.12
N SER A 351 -19.70 -10.53 4.46
CA SER A 351 -20.88 -10.86 3.64
C SER A 351 -22.06 -9.88 3.78
N ARG A 352 -22.17 -9.16 4.91
CA ARG A 352 -23.34 -8.32 5.23
C ARG A 352 -23.12 -6.81 5.13
N ILE A 353 -21.88 -6.34 5.30
CA ILE A 353 -21.56 -4.91 5.10
C ILE A 353 -21.75 -4.51 3.62
N VAL A 354 -21.41 -5.42 2.70
CA VAL A 354 -21.61 -5.22 1.25
C VAL A 354 -23.09 -5.03 0.90
N SER A 355 -24.03 -5.70 1.58
CA SER A 355 -25.46 -5.55 1.29
C SER A 355 -26.11 -4.31 1.92
N GLN A 356 -25.52 -3.74 2.98
CA GLN A 356 -26.01 -2.47 3.58
C GLN A 356 -25.39 -1.23 2.92
N MET A 357 -24.19 -1.32 2.33
CA MET A 357 -23.63 -0.23 1.51
C MET A 357 -24.23 -0.17 0.10
N SER A 358 -24.85 -1.26 -0.39
CA SER A 358 -25.53 -1.28 -1.70
C SER A 358 -26.93 -0.65 -1.67
N GLY A 359 -27.02 0.61 -1.24
CA GLY A 359 -28.15 1.47 -1.60
C GLY A 359 -28.21 1.61 -3.12
N ARG A 360 -29.35 1.30 -3.74
CA ARG A 360 -29.46 1.14 -5.20
C ARG A 360 -29.22 2.45 -5.97
N SER A 361 -28.10 2.57 -6.66
CA SER A 361 -28.01 2.95 -8.10
C SER A 361 -26.57 3.21 -8.55
N ALA A 362 -26.09 2.46 -9.56
CA ALA A 362 -25.04 2.82 -10.55
C ALA A 362 -24.44 1.59 -11.26
N LEU A 363 -24.12 0.51 -10.51
CA LEU A 363 -23.31 -0.59 -11.07
C LEU A 363 -24.08 -1.71 -11.80
N ALA A 364 -25.39 -1.82 -11.63
CA ALA A 364 -26.19 -2.90 -12.22
C ALA A 364 -26.34 -2.79 -13.76
N SER A 365 -26.22 -1.58 -14.32
CA SER A 365 -26.50 -1.31 -15.74
C SER A 365 -25.42 -1.82 -16.69
N VAL A 366 -24.18 -2.05 -16.23
CA VAL A 366 -23.07 -2.46 -17.10
C VAL A 366 -23.03 -3.99 -17.31
N VAL A 367 -23.51 -4.77 -16.34
CA VAL A 367 -23.51 -6.25 -16.43
C VAL A 367 -24.78 -6.78 -17.08
N ALA A 368 -25.93 -6.13 -16.90
CA ALA A 368 -27.21 -6.56 -17.49
C ALA A 368 -27.21 -6.53 -19.04
N VAL A 369 -26.50 -5.57 -19.65
CA VAL A 369 -26.44 -5.43 -21.12
C VAL A 369 -25.67 -6.58 -21.79
N ALA A 370 -24.74 -7.24 -21.08
CA ALA A 370 -23.97 -8.37 -21.62
C ALA A 370 -24.76 -9.70 -21.64
N MET A 371 -25.85 -9.82 -20.87
CA MET A 371 -26.68 -11.04 -20.81
C MET A 371 -27.99 -10.95 -21.60
N MET A 372 -28.34 -9.80 -22.19
CA MET A 372 -29.58 -9.61 -22.96
C MET A 372 -29.49 -9.91 -24.47
N VAL A 373 -28.38 -10.48 -24.96
CA VAL A 373 -28.16 -10.72 -26.41
C VAL A 373 -28.35 -12.20 -26.81
N TYR A 374 -28.62 -13.11 -25.86
CA TYR A 374 -28.91 -14.53 -26.16
C TYR A 374 -30.21 -15.01 -25.50
N TRP A 375 -31.34 -14.55 -26.04
CA TRP A 375 -32.65 -15.17 -25.83
C TRP A 375 -33.52 -15.01 -27.08
N GLN A 376 -33.70 -16.10 -27.83
CA GLN A 376 -34.76 -16.23 -28.85
C GLN A 376 -35.75 -17.31 -28.37
N PRO A 377 -37.07 -17.04 -28.40
CA PRO A 377 -38.07 -18.03 -28.04
C PRO A 377 -38.50 -18.91 -29.22
N ASP A 378 -39.28 -19.94 -28.87
CA ASP A 378 -40.12 -20.79 -29.72
C ASP A 378 -39.44 -21.88 -30.58
N HIS A 379 -39.54 -23.13 -30.09
CA HIS A 379 -40.67 -23.98 -30.51
C HIS A 379 -41.02 -25.04 -29.45
N ALA A 380 -42.30 -25.36 -29.36
CA ALA A 380 -42.86 -26.37 -28.45
C ALA A 380 -42.82 -27.77 -29.07
N GLY A 381 -42.77 -28.82 -28.23
CA GLY A 381 -42.81 -30.21 -28.68
C GLY A 381 -42.70 -31.21 -27.54
N ASP A 382 -43.77 -31.98 -27.33
CA ASP A 382 -44.05 -32.90 -26.23
C ASP A 382 -43.03 -34.00 -25.86
N SER A 383 -43.26 -34.53 -24.65
CA SER A 383 -43.20 -35.96 -24.27
C SER A 383 -41.88 -36.63 -23.83
N GLN A 384 -41.82 -36.81 -22.50
CA GLN A 384 -41.55 -38.08 -21.79
C GLN A 384 -40.10 -38.64 -21.68
N PRO A 385 -39.81 -39.47 -20.64
CA PRO A 385 -38.46 -39.64 -20.09
C PRO A 385 -37.86 -41.05 -20.34
N LEU A 386 -36.55 -41.24 -20.12
CA LEU A 386 -35.97 -42.58 -19.91
C LEU A 386 -34.62 -42.60 -19.15
N ALA A 387 -34.66 -43.31 -18.02
CA ALA A 387 -33.66 -44.16 -17.34
C ALA A 387 -32.12 -43.99 -17.43
N ALA A 388 -31.47 -44.38 -16.32
CA ALA A 388 -30.06 -44.74 -16.17
C ALA A 388 -29.71 -46.07 -16.92
N VAL A 389 -28.48 -46.64 -17.01
CA VAL A 389 -27.36 -46.77 -16.05
C VAL A 389 -25.96 -46.83 -16.79
N PRO A 390 -24.89 -47.57 -16.40
CA PRO A 390 -23.59 -47.01 -15.96
C PRO A 390 -22.37 -47.21 -16.89
N GLY A 391 -21.22 -46.62 -16.49
CA GLY A 391 -20.00 -47.44 -16.32
C GLY A 391 -18.78 -47.19 -17.22
N SER A 392 -17.64 -46.94 -16.55
CA SER A 392 -16.25 -47.16 -17.01
C SER A 392 -15.72 -46.47 -18.28
N SER A 393 -14.74 -45.57 -18.10
CA SER A 393 -13.48 -45.50 -18.92
C SER A 393 -12.55 -44.36 -18.49
N GLY A 394 -12.39 -44.15 -17.18
CA GLY A 394 -11.41 -43.21 -16.63
C GLY A 394 -9.96 -43.68 -16.80
N ARG A 395 -9.39 -43.52 -18.00
CA ARG A 395 -7.94 -43.54 -18.30
C ARG A 395 -7.53 -43.05 -19.69
N LEU A 396 -8.45 -42.97 -20.66
CA LEU A 396 -8.14 -42.50 -22.04
C LEU A 396 -8.13 -40.98 -22.20
N ALA A 397 -8.97 -40.24 -21.44
CA ALA A 397 -9.05 -38.77 -21.54
C ALA A 397 -7.75 -38.04 -21.15
N ALA A 398 -6.94 -38.61 -20.25
CA ALA A 398 -5.68 -38.01 -19.80
C ALA A 398 -4.57 -38.04 -20.88
N ALA A 399 -4.58 -39.06 -21.76
CA ALA A 399 -3.60 -39.17 -22.84
C ALA A 399 -3.91 -38.20 -23.99
N GLY A 400 -5.19 -38.03 -24.34
CA GLY A 400 -5.62 -37.09 -25.39
C GLY A 400 -5.31 -35.63 -25.06
N ALA A 401 -5.50 -35.21 -23.81
CA ALA A 401 -5.19 -33.84 -23.38
C ALA A 401 -3.67 -33.52 -23.46
N ALA A 402 -2.81 -34.46 -23.08
CA ALA A 402 -1.35 -34.29 -23.18
C ALA A 402 -0.87 -34.21 -24.64
N ALA A 403 -1.45 -35.03 -25.53
CA ALA A 403 -1.13 -35.00 -26.96
C ALA A 403 -1.60 -33.72 -27.65
N ALA A 404 -2.79 -33.21 -27.31
CA ALA A 404 -3.33 -31.96 -27.86
C ALA A 404 -2.50 -30.73 -27.46
N VAL A 405 -2.04 -30.66 -26.22
CA VAL A 405 -1.13 -29.60 -25.75
C VAL A 405 0.22 -29.65 -26.48
N GLY A 406 0.75 -30.85 -26.75
CA GLY A 406 1.97 -31.03 -27.55
C GLY A 406 1.81 -30.59 -29.02
N LEU A 407 0.69 -30.92 -29.66
CA LEU A 407 0.46 -30.58 -31.07
C LEU A 407 0.17 -29.09 -31.29
N ALA A 408 -0.58 -28.45 -30.38
CA ALA A 408 -0.84 -27.00 -30.44
C ALA A 408 0.45 -26.18 -30.24
N ALA A 409 1.33 -26.61 -29.34
CA ALA A 409 2.67 -26.01 -29.17
C ALA A 409 3.54 -26.16 -30.43
N ALA A 410 3.49 -27.32 -31.10
CA ALA A 410 4.24 -27.56 -32.34
C ALA A 410 3.71 -26.75 -33.54
N GLN A 411 2.39 -26.58 -33.67
CA GLN A 411 1.80 -25.82 -34.77
C GLN A 411 1.90 -24.30 -34.58
N GLY A 412 1.87 -23.79 -33.34
CA GLY A 412 2.19 -22.38 -33.06
C GLY A 412 3.66 -22.02 -33.29
N ALA A 413 4.58 -22.97 -33.06
CA ALA A 413 6.00 -22.78 -33.33
C ALA A 413 6.34 -22.73 -34.83
N SER A 414 5.61 -23.47 -35.69
CA SER A 414 5.95 -23.60 -37.11
C SER A 414 5.73 -22.33 -37.93
N THR A 415 4.73 -21.50 -37.62
CA THR A 415 4.47 -20.22 -38.31
C THR A 415 5.28 -19.04 -37.78
N GLN A 416 5.75 -19.08 -36.52
CA GLN A 416 6.68 -18.06 -35.99
C GLN A 416 8.15 -18.33 -36.40
N SER A 417 8.49 -19.57 -36.75
CA SER A 417 9.86 -20.00 -37.09
C SER A 417 10.58 -19.10 -38.10
N LYS A 418 9.92 -18.64 -39.16
CA LYS A 418 10.55 -17.82 -40.22
C LYS A 418 10.84 -16.36 -39.86
N ALA A 419 10.34 -15.84 -38.73
CA ALA A 419 10.61 -14.48 -38.27
C ALA A 419 11.55 -14.42 -37.05
N ALA A 420 11.89 -15.57 -36.48
CA ALA A 420 12.63 -15.68 -35.21
C ALA A 420 14.14 -15.97 -35.38
N GLU A 421 14.63 -16.20 -36.60
CA GLU A 421 16.06 -16.52 -36.85
C GLU A 421 16.97 -15.27 -36.73
N ASP A 422 16.45 -14.06 -36.97
CA ASP A 422 17.15 -12.79 -36.74
C ASP A 422 16.53 -12.02 -35.55
N GLY A 423 17.12 -12.18 -34.36
CA GLY A 423 16.75 -11.40 -33.17
C GLY A 423 17.02 -9.89 -33.34
N SER A 424 16.33 -9.04 -32.59
CA SER A 424 16.48 -7.59 -32.75
C SER A 424 17.81 -7.09 -32.22
N THR A 425 18.50 -6.27 -33.02
CA THR A 425 19.79 -5.67 -32.63
C THR A 425 19.65 -4.85 -31.35
N LEU A 426 20.73 -4.70 -30.58
CA LEU A 426 20.73 -3.92 -29.33
C LEU A 426 20.18 -2.50 -29.54
N VAL A 427 20.57 -1.80 -30.61
CA VAL A 427 20.13 -0.43 -30.91
C VAL A 427 18.63 -0.39 -31.22
N THR A 428 18.12 -1.32 -32.04
CA THR A 428 16.69 -1.43 -32.33
C THR A 428 15.88 -1.72 -31.07
N SER A 429 16.37 -2.61 -30.22
CA SER A 429 15.73 -2.98 -28.95
C SER A 429 15.71 -1.81 -27.96
N VAL A 430 16.79 -1.02 -27.87
CA VAL A 430 16.85 0.21 -27.07
C VAL A 430 15.84 1.25 -27.56
N LEU A 431 15.75 1.50 -28.88
CA LEU A 431 14.78 2.45 -29.44
C LEU A 431 13.33 2.00 -29.21
N ASN A 432 13.05 0.69 -29.32
CA ASN A 432 11.73 0.13 -29.07
C ASN A 432 11.33 0.23 -27.59
N LEU A 433 12.24 -0.05 -26.65
CA LEU A 433 11.96 0.12 -25.21
C LEU A 433 11.84 1.60 -24.84
N ALA A 434 12.72 2.45 -25.37
CA ALA A 434 12.63 3.90 -25.20
C ALA A 434 11.29 4.43 -25.73
N LYS A 435 10.77 3.96 -26.87
CA LYS A 435 9.44 4.35 -27.36
C LYS A 435 8.27 3.76 -26.55
N ASN A 436 8.47 2.65 -25.86
CA ASN A 436 7.45 2.10 -24.94
C ASN A 436 7.32 2.94 -23.66
N ILE A 437 8.42 3.55 -23.21
CA ILE A 437 8.47 4.46 -22.04
C ILE A 437 8.10 5.90 -22.47
N ILE A 438 8.78 6.44 -23.48
CA ILE A 438 8.68 7.83 -23.94
C ILE A 438 7.51 7.97 -24.93
N GLY A 439 6.42 8.55 -24.44
CA GLY A 439 5.21 8.82 -25.22
C GLY A 439 4.19 9.60 -24.41
N ALA A 440 2.91 9.25 -24.55
CA ALA A 440 1.77 9.87 -23.87
C ALA A 440 2.01 10.34 -22.42
N GLY A 441 2.66 9.51 -21.59
CA GLY A 441 2.90 9.82 -20.17
C GLY A 441 3.78 11.06 -19.93
N MET A 442 4.65 11.44 -20.87
CA MET A 442 5.52 12.60 -20.70
C MET A 442 4.76 13.94 -20.73
N LEU A 443 3.62 13.98 -21.43
CA LEU A 443 2.80 15.18 -21.61
C LEU A 443 2.19 15.70 -20.29
N SER A 444 2.14 14.84 -19.27
CA SER A 444 1.66 15.15 -17.91
C SER A 444 2.81 15.46 -16.92
N LEU A 445 4.08 15.45 -17.34
CA LEU A 445 5.20 15.72 -16.44
C LEU A 445 5.33 17.19 -15.99
N PRO A 446 4.97 18.21 -16.79
CA PRO A 446 4.94 19.59 -16.30
C PRO A 446 3.93 19.80 -15.15
N VAL A 447 2.76 19.15 -15.20
CA VAL A 447 1.79 19.20 -14.09
C VAL A 447 2.25 18.40 -12.87
N ALA A 448 3.07 17.35 -13.05
CA ALA A 448 3.75 16.69 -11.94
C ALA A 448 4.75 17.62 -11.23
N LEU A 449 5.51 18.44 -11.98
CA LEU A 449 6.43 19.44 -11.42
C LEU A 449 5.64 20.56 -10.70
N ARG A 450 4.50 20.98 -11.25
CA ARG A 450 3.58 21.93 -10.61
C ARG A 450 3.19 21.52 -9.19
N GLY A 451 2.81 20.26 -9.00
CA GLY A 451 2.43 19.71 -7.69
C GLY A 451 3.61 19.41 -6.77
N ALA A 452 4.70 18.83 -7.30
CA ALA A 452 5.85 18.40 -6.51
C ALA A 452 6.79 19.52 -6.06
N GLY A 453 6.91 20.60 -6.84
CA GLY A 453 8.07 21.49 -6.76
C GLY A 453 9.29 20.93 -7.49
N LEU A 454 10.24 21.80 -7.88
CA LEU A 454 11.38 21.45 -8.73
C LEU A 454 12.32 20.43 -8.09
N ALA A 455 12.77 20.65 -6.85
CA ALA A 455 13.70 19.74 -6.19
C ALA A 455 13.07 18.36 -5.91
N PRO A 456 11.84 18.25 -5.34
CA PRO A 456 11.17 16.96 -5.19
C PRO A 456 10.84 16.30 -6.54
N TYR A 457 10.54 17.06 -7.60
CA TYR A 457 10.37 16.53 -8.95
C TYR A 457 11.65 15.88 -9.47
N VAL A 458 12.78 16.61 -9.50
CA VAL A 458 14.06 16.10 -10.04
C VAL A 458 14.56 14.89 -9.26
N VAL A 459 14.49 14.93 -7.93
CA VAL A 459 14.87 13.78 -7.08
C VAL A 459 13.90 12.61 -7.27
N GLY A 460 12.59 12.87 -7.23
CA GLY A 460 11.55 11.86 -7.34
C GLY A 460 11.54 11.14 -8.69
N ILE A 461 11.65 11.88 -9.80
CA ILE A 461 11.67 11.28 -11.15
C ILE A 461 12.97 10.53 -11.44
N THR A 462 14.11 10.99 -10.89
CA THR A 462 15.40 10.29 -10.98
C THR A 462 15.36 8.98 -10.19
N LEU A 463 14.85 9.01 -8.96
CA LEU A 463 14.68 7.81 -8.14
C LEU A 463 13.69 6.83 -8.77
N ALA A 464 12.55 7.32 -9.26
CA ALA A 464 11.57 6.51 -9.98
C ALA A 464 12.18 5.85 -11.23
N GLY A 465 12.90 6.61 -12.06
CA GLY A 465 13.57 6.08 -13.25
C GLY A 465 14.61 5.00 -12.91
N ALA A 466 15.45 5.23 -11.89
CA ALA A 466 16.46 4.28 -11.45
C ALA A 466 15.85 2.98 -10.89
N LEU A 467 14.82 3.10 -10.04
CA LEU A 467 14.14 1.92 -9.48
C LEU A 467 13.38 1.14 -10.55
N ASN A 468 12.65 1.81 -11.45
CA ASN A 468 11.97 1.16 -12.57
C ASN A 468 12.95 0.43 -13.50
N ALA A 469 14.10 1.04 -13.82
CA ALA A 469 15.15 0.39 -14.60
C ALA A 469 15.67 -0.88 -13.90
N TYR A 470 15.95 -0.80 -12.60
CA TYR A 470 16.41 -1.94 -11.82
C TYR A 470 15.40 -3.09 -11.80
N THR A 471 14.12 -2.81 -11.54
CA THR A 471 13.09 -3.85 -11.48
C THR A 471 12.69 -4.40 -12.86
N PHE A 472 12.81 -3.60 -13.92
CA PHE A 472 12.66 -4.09 -15.29
C PHE A 472 13.79 -5.05 -15.67
N PHE A 473 15.04 -4.69 -15.34
CA PHE A 473 16.19 -5.60 -15.47
C PHE A 473 15.98 -6.90 -14.68
N LEU A 474 15.48 -6.80 -13.45
CA LEU A 474 15.22 -7.93 -12.56
C LEU A 474 14.27 -8.96 -13.18
N LEU A 475 13.21 -8.51 -13.86
CA LEU A 475 12.29 -9.40 -14.57
C LEU A 475 12.97 -10.15 -15.73
N GLY A 476 13.79 -9.48 -16.54
CA GLY A 476 14.54 -10.14 -17.61
C GLY A 476 15.56 -11.16 -17.08
N TRP A 477 16.18 -10.88 -15.93
CA TRP A 477 17.00 -11.87 -15.23
C TRP A 477 16.17 -13.07 -14.74
N CYS A 478 14.97 -12.86 -14.20
CA CYS A 478 14.08 -13.94 -13.83
C CYS A 478 13.59 -14.74 -15.06
N CYS A 479 13.43 -14.11 -16.22
CA CYS A 479 13.15 -14.79 -17.49
C CYS A 479 14.29 -15.72 -17.92
N GLU A 480 15.56 -15.33 -17.75
CA GLU A 480 16.71 -16.22 -17.99
C GLU A 480 16.66 -17.46 -17.08
N VAL A 481 16.42 -17.26 -15.78
CA VAL A 481 16.42 -18.37 -14.79
C VAL A 481 15.22 -19.30 -14.95
N THR A 482 14.05 -18.78 -15.32
CA THR A 482 12.81 -19.55 -15.44
C THR A 482 12.50 -20.02 -16.86
N GLY A 483 13.22 -19.51 -17.87
CA GLY A 483 12.89 -19.67 -19.28
C GLY A 483 11.52 -19.11 -19.66
N ALA A 484 10.97 -18.14 -18.91
CA ALA A 484 9.65 -17.57 -19.18
C ALA A 484 9.68 -16.51 -20.28
N SER A 485 8.70 -16.56 -21.18
CA SER A 485 8.54 -15.71 -22.35
C SER A 485 7.48 -14.61 -22.19
N THR A 486 6.56 -14.77 -21.24
CA THR A 486 5.49 -13.81 -20.92
C THR A 486 5.43 -13.51 -19.42
N PHE A 487 4.76 -12.41 -19.05
CA PHE A 487 4.65 -11.99 -17.65
C PHE A 487 3.76 -12.94 -16.82
N GLY A 488 2.65 -13.42 -17.39
CA GLY A 488 1.79 -14.43 -16.75
C GLY A 488 2.51 -15.78 -16.57
N GLU A 489 3.28 -16.23 -17.56
CA GLU A 489 4.10 -17.45 -17.45
C GLU A 489 5.19 -17.31 -16.37
N LEU A 490 5.86 -16.14 -16.31
CA LEU A 490 6.87 -15.84 -15.30
C LEU A 490 6.28 -15.90 -13.87
N TRP A 491 5.09 -15.34 -13.69
CA TRP A 491 4.34 -15.44 -12.43
C TRP A 491 3.95 -16.88 -12.12
N ALA A 492 3.37 -17.61 -13.07
CA ALA A 492 2.93 -19.00 -12.89
C ALA A 492 4.08 -19.95 -12.50
N LYS A 493 5.29 -19.77 -13.07
CA LYS A 493 6.47 -20.57 -12.69
C LYS A 493 6.99 -20.28 -11.26
N CYS A 494 6.67 -19.11 -10.71
CA CYS A 494 7.07 -18.68 -9.36
C CYS A 494 6.01 -18.98 -8.28
N PHE A 495 4.73 -18.79 -8.60
CA PHE A 495 3.60 -18.84 -7.65
C PHE A 495 2.57 -19.94 -7.94
N GLY A 496 2.77 -20.72 -9.01
CA GLY A 496 1.86 -21.78 -9.45
C GLY A 496 0.79 -21.27 -10.41
N GLN A 497 0.37 -22.14 -11.35
CA GLN A 497 -0.63 -21.81 -12.38
C GLN A 497 -1.97 -21.33 -11.79
N GLN A 498 -2.37 -21.86 -10.63
CA GLN A 498 -3.60 -21.49 -9.92
C GLN A 498 -3.63 -20.00 -9.51
N ASN A 499 -2.48 -19.33 -9.42
CA ASN A 499 -2.36 -17.93 -9.04
C ASN A 499 -2.05 -17.00 -10.23
N ALA A 500 -1.97 -17.52 -11.46
CA ALA A 500 -1.63 -16.74 -12.66
C ALA A 500 -2.60 -15.57 -12.92
N TRP A 501 -3.87 -15.75 -12.55
CA TRP A 501 -4.91 -14.74 -12.70
C TRP A 501 -4.59 -13.39 -12.02
N ILE A 502 -3.78 -13.37 -10.96
CA ILE A 502 -3.39 -12.14 -10.26
C ILE A 502 -2.56 -11.24 -11.19
N ALA A 503 -1.59 -11.83 -11.88
CA ALA A 503 -0.77 -11.12 -12.86
C ALA A 503 -1.61 -10.71 -14.08
N ASP A 504 -2.45 -11.62 -14.59
CA ASP A 504 -3.29 -11.35 -15.76
C ASP A 504 -4.33 -10.25 -15.50
N VAL A 505 -5.01 -10.22 -14.34
CA VAL A 505 -5.92 -9.12 -13.94
C VAL A 505 -5.16 -7.79 -13.84
N SER A 506 -3.96 -7.80 -13.27
CA SER A 506 -3.16 -6.57 -13.14
C SER A 506 -2.72 -6.01 -14.50
N VAL A 507 -2.31 -6.89 -15.43
CA VAL A 507 -1.95 -6.50 -16.80
C VAL A 507 -3.19 -6.09 -17.61
N LEU A 508 -4.34 -6.78 -17.42
CA LEU A 508 -5.63 -6.42 -18.00
C LEU A 508 -6.03 -4.98 -17.61
N MET A 509 -6.01 -4.67 -16.31
CA MET A 509 -6.33 -3.33 -15.79
C MET A 509 -5.34 -2.27 -16.29
N ASN A 510 -4.04 -2.58 -16.35
CA ASN A 510 -3.04 -1.63 -16.85
C ASN A 510 -3.27 -1.29 -18.32
N ASN A 511 -3.49 -2.31 -19.14
CA ASN A 511 -3.67 -2.13 -20.57
C ASN A 511 -5.01 -1.46 -20.89
N SER A 512 -6.08 -1.73 -20.13
CA SER A 512 -7.37 -1.03 -20.29
C SER A 512 -7.26 0.46 -19.92
N MET A 513 -6.58 0.81 -18.82
CA MET A 513 -6.35 2.21 -18.43
C MET A 513 -5.40 2.94 -19.39
N ALA A 514 -4.41 2.25 -19.95
CA ALA A 514 -3.54 2.82 -20.98
C ALA A 514 -4.31 3.07 -22.30
N CYS A 515 -5.19 2.14 -22.72
CA CYS A 515 -6.08 2.35 -23.86
C CYS A 515 -7.04 3.53 -23.62
N LEU A 516 -7.60 3.66 -22.41
CA LEU A 516 -8.41 4.81 -22.01
C LEU A 516 -7.61 6.13 -22.09
N ALA A 517 -6.39 6.18 -21.53
CA ALA A 517 -5.53 7.37 -21.59
C ALA A 517 -5.20 7.78 -23.04
N TYR A 518 -5.01 6.79 -23.93
CA TYR A 518 -4.85 7.04 -25.36
C TYR A 518 -6.13 7.61 -26.01
N CYS A 519 -7.32 7.11 -25.67
CA CYS A 519 -8.58 7.72 -26.12
C CYS A 519 -8.74 9.16 -25.62
N VAL A 520 -8.40 9.45 -24.35
CA VAL A 520 -8.42 10.82 -23.82
C VAL A 520 -7.49 11.75 -24.62
N LEU A 521 -6.27 11.29 -24.95
CA LEU A 521 -5.33 12.05 -25.76
C LEU A 521 -5.78 12.22 -27.21
N MET A 522 -6.30 11.18 -27.86
CA MET A 522 -6.84 11.30 -29.22
C MET A 522 -7.98 12.31 -29.29
N GLY A 523 -8.81 12.40 -28.25
CA GLY A 523 -9.86 13.42 -28.12
C GLY A 523 -9.31 14.84 -27.91
N ASP A 524 -8.13 15.01 -27.30
CA ASP A 524 -7.46 16.32 -27.24
C ASP A 524 -6.82 16.67 -28.59
N PHE A 525 -6.19 15.69 -29.23
CA PHE A 525 -5.34 15.84 -30.41
C PHE A 525 -6.16 16.09 -31.67
N PHE A 526 -7.07 15.17 -32.00
CA PHE A 526 -7.80 15.21 -33.24
C PHE A 526 -8.91 16.26 -33.22
N SER A 527 -9.67 16.44 -32.13
CA SER A 527 -10.73 17.47 -32.08
C SER A 527 -10.17 18.87 -32.29
N LYS A 528 -9.01 19.19 -31.70
CA LYS A 528 -8.32 20.48 -31.95
C LYS A 528 -7.74 20.56 -33.36
N ALA A 529 -7.15 19.49 -33.88
CA ALA A 529 -6.61 19.49 -35.25
C ALA A 529 -7.72 19.59 -36.33
N LEU A 530 -8.84 18.90 -36.16
CA LEU A 530 -9.99 18.92 -37.06
C LEU A 530 -10.69 20.28 -37.03
N ALA A 531 -10.90 20.87 -35.86
CA ALA A 531 -11.43 22.24 -35.76
C ALA A 531 -10.54 23.28 -36.47
N GLY A 532 -9.21 23.08 -36.49
CA GLY A 532 -8.27 23.94 -37.23
C GLY A 532 -8.22 23.68 -38.74
N LEU A 533 -8.39 22.44 -39.18
CA LEU A 533 -8.36 22.05 -40.60
C LEU A 533 -9.71 22.24 -41.32
N LEU A 534 -10.83 22.10 -40.60
CA LEU A 534 -12.19 22.13 -41.13
C LEU A 534 -13.08 23.04 -40.26
N PRO A 535 -12.80 24.36 -40.24
CA PRO A 535 -13.54 25.32 -39.41
C PRO A 535 -15.04 25.39 -39.77
N ASP A 536 -15.41 25.16 -41.03
CA ASP A 536 -16.80 25.24 -41.50
C ASP A 536 -17.62 23.97 -41.25
N CYS A 537 -17.08 22.97 -40.55
CA CYS A 537 -17.73 21.69 -40.26
C CYS A 537 -18.06 21.53 -38.76
N PRO A 538 -19.14 22.14 -38.24
CA PRO A 538 -19.47 22.12 -36.80
C PRO A 538 -19.73 20.70 -36.24
N LEU A 539 -20.02 19.72 -37.10
CA LEU A 539 -20.10 18.29 -36.74
C LEU A 539 -18.75 17.70 -36.27
N LEU A 540 -17.62 18.28 -36.68
CA LEU A 540 -16.25 17.83 -36.39
C LEU A 540 -15.54 18.71 -35.33
N HIS A 541 -16.32 19.42 -34.52
CA HIS A 541 -15.81 20.19 -33.37
C HIS A 541 -16.18 19.52 -32.03
N GLY A 542 -16.99 18.47 -32.08
CA GLY A 542 -17.47 17.75 -30.90
C GLY A 542 -16.59 16.55 -30.57
N ARG A 543 -15.80 16.65 -29.48
CA ARG A 543 -14.90 15.59 -28.97
C ARG A 543 -15.48 14.17 -29.02
N GLY A 544 -16.76 14.00 -28.69
CA GLY A 544 -17.43 12.70 -28.73
C GLY A 544 -17.65 12.16 -30.15
N VAL A 545 -17.99 13.02 -31.11
CA VAL A 545 -18.15 12.66 -32.52
C VAL A 545 -16.80 12.30 -33.12
N ASP A 546 -15.77 13.11 -32.87
CA ASP A 546 -14.41 12.87 -33.35
C ASP A 546 -13.87 11.52 -32.83
N LEU A 547 -14.03 11.24 -31.54
CA LEU A 547 -13.63 9.96 -30.95
C LEU A 547 -14.39 8.75 -31.51
N CYS A 548 -15.67 8.90 -31.83
CA CYS A 548 -16.44 7.85 -32.51
C CYS A 548 -15.93 7.60 -33.93
N ILE A 549 -15.63 8.66 -34.70
CA ILE A 549 -15.08 8.57 -36.05
C ILE A 549 -13.69 7.89 -36.02
N ILE A 550 -12.79 8.35 -35.15
CA ILE A 550 -11.45 7.76 -34.96
C ILE A 550 -11.56 6.31 -34.51
N GLY A 551 -12.51 6.02 -33.61
CA GLY A 551 -12.81 4.67 -33.15
C GLY A 551 -13.16 3.71 -34.27
N LEU A 552 -14.14 4.09 -35.10
CA LEU A 552 -14.65 3.29 -36.22
C LEU A 552 -13.64 3.20 -37.37
N CYS A 553 -12.98 4.30 -37.73
CA CYS A 553 -12.12 4.38 -38.92
C CYS A 553 -10.67 3.94 -38.67
N LEU A 554 -10.15 4.04 -37.45
CA LEU A 554 -8.76 3.72 -37.10
C LEU A 554 -8.66 2.64 -36.03
N LEU A 555 -9.26 2.83 -34.85
CA LEU A 555 -8.99 1.95 -33.71
C LEU A 555 -9.54 0.53 -33.89
N VAL A 556 -10.77 0.37 -34.37
CA VAL A 556 -11.37 -0.94 -34.63
C VAL A 556 -10.60 -1.71 -35.73
N PRO A 557 -10.36 -1.14 -36.94
CA PRO A 557 -9.60 -1.84 -37.97
C PRO A 557 -8.19 -2.25 -37.53
N LEU A 558 -7.45 -1.34 -36.87
CA LEU A 558 -6.08 -1.62 -36.43
C LEU A 558 -6.03 -2.64 -35.28
N SER A 559 -7.00 -2.65 -34.36
CA SER A 559 -7.06 -3.60 -33.24
C SER A 559 -7.52 -5.01 -33.66
N LEU A 560 -8.20 -5.12 -34.81
CA LEU A 560 -8.59 -6.38 -35.43
C LEU A 560 -7.46 -7.02 -36.27
N MET A 561 -6.33 -6.34 -36.47
CA MET A 561 -5.18 -6.89 -37.21
C MET A 561 -4.67 -8.19 -36.55
N LYS A 562 -4.56 -9.25 -37.36
CA LYS A 562 -4.07 -10.57 -36.92
C LYS A 562 -2.56 -10.59 -36.69
N ASP A 563 -1.83 -9.76 -37.43
CA ASP A 563 -0.39 -9.54 -37.31
C ASP A 563 -0.14 -8.03 -37.19
N LEU A 564 0.67 -7.65 -36.20
CA LEU A 564 1.05 -6.27 -35.88
C LEU A 564 2.43 -5.92 -36.46
N ALA A 565 3.14 -6.85 -37.11
CA ALA A 565 4.42 -6.59 -37.76
C ALA A 565 4.43 -5.41 -38.75
N PRO A 566 3.35 -5.11 -39.52
CA PRO A 566 3.30 -3.91 -40.37
C PRO A 566 3.44 -2.59 -39.58
N LEU A 567 3.01 -2.55 -38.31
CA LEU A 567 3.11 -1.38 -37.44
C LEU A 567 4.54 -1.11 -36.94
N ARG A 568 5.53 -1.96 -37.26
CA ARG A 568 6.94 -1.77 -36.84
C ARG A 568 7.53 -0.41 -37.23
N TYR A 569 7.09 0.15 -38.36
CA TYR A 569 7.54 1.48 -38.81
C TYR A 569 6.83 2.63 -38.07
N ALA A 570 5.63 2.39 -37.52
CA ALA A 570 4.91 3.38 -36.73
C ALA A 570 5.61 3.68 -35.39
N SER A 571 6.42 2.76 -34.86
CA SER A 571 7.30 3.03 -33.71
C SER A 571 8.31 4.15 -34.00
N ILE A 572 8.91 4.15 -35.21
CA ILE A 572 9.88 5.17 -35.63
C ILE A 572 9.16 6.51 -35.86
N ALA A 573 8.06 6.50 -36.61
CA ALA A 573 7.25 7.70 -36.85
C ALA A 573 6.73 8.30 -35.52
N GLY A 574 6.30 7.45 -34.59
CA GLY A 574 5.87 7.88 -33.27
C GLY A 574 7.01 8.42 -32.40
N LEU A 575 8.23 7.89 -32.51
CA LEU A 575 9.39 8.47 -31.82
C LEU A 575 9.74 9.85 -32.41
N ALA A 576 9.67 10.01 -33.73
CA ALA A 576 9.86 11.28 -34.42
C ALA A 576 8.79 12.33 -34.02
N ALA A 577 7.52 11.95 -33.93
CA ALA A 577 6.45 12.82 -33.43
C ALA A 577 6.71 13.29 -31.98
N THR A 578 7.13 12.37 -31.11
CA THR A 578 7.46 12.70 -29.72
C THR A 578 8.72 13.58 -29.61
N ALA A 579 9.73 13.35 -30.45
CA ALA A 579 10.90 14.21 -30.55
C ALA A 579 10.55 15.62 -31.08
N TYR A 580 9.67 15.73 -32.08
CA TYR A 580 9.18 17.01 -32.59
C TYR A 580 8.51 17.84 -31.50
N VAL A 581 7.60 17.25 -30.72
CA VAL A 581 6.94 17.94 -29.59
C VAL A 581 7.93 18.38 -28.52
N PHE A 582 8.93 17.54 -28.20
CA PHE A 582 9.97 17.92 -27.24
C PHE A 582 10.86 19.06 -27.77
N LEU A 583 11.25 19.04 -29.05
CA LEU A 583 12.06 20.09 -29.66
C LEU A 583 11.29 21.41 -29.79
N MET A 584 9.99 21.37 -30.11
CA MET A 584 9.09 22.53 -30.09
C MET A 584 9.02 23.13 -28.68
N LEU A 585 8.75 22.30 -27.67
CA LEU A 585 8.72 22.74 -26.27
C LEU A 585 10.06 23.32 -25.79
N LEU A 586 11.18 22.71 -26.19
CA LEU A 586 12.53 23.17 -25.85
C LEU A 586 12.85 24.51 -26.52
N LYS A 587 12.56 24.66 -27.82
CA LYS A 587 12.69 25.92 -28.58
C LYS A 587 11.94 27.05 -27.86
N ASP A 588 10.65 26.86 -27.62
CA ASP A 588 9.79 27.91 -27.06
C ASP A 588 10.12 28.21 -25.60
N SER A 589 10.56 27.20 -24.84
CA SER A 589 11.04 27.40 -23.46
C SER A 589 12.37 28.17 -23.44
N VAL A 590 13.31 27.90 -24.35
CA VAL A 590 14.57 28.66 -24.45
C VAL A 590 14.34 30.10 -24.92
N SER A 591 13.39 30.35 -25.83
CA SER A 591 13.13 31.70 -26.34
C SER A 591 12.25 32.56 -25.43
N SER A 592 11.30 31.94 -24.71
CA SER A 592 10.15 32.66 -24.14
C SER A 592 9.87 32.37 -22.66
N ALA A 593 10.49 31.35 -22.05
CA ALA A 593 10.27 31.06 -20.64
C ALA A 593 11.13 31.94 -19.72
N ARG A 594 10.60 32.21 -18.52
CA ARG A 594 11.32 32.95 -17.47
C ARG A 594 12.16 31.97 -16.64
N TRP A 595 13.43 31.85 -17.00
CA TRP A 595 14.41 30.99 -16.31
C TRP A 595 15.14 31.65 -15.13
N GLY A 596 14.99 32.97 -14.93
CA GLY A 596 15.59 33.73 -13.83
C GLY A 596 14.88 33.55 -12.48
N GLU A 597 15.27 34.35 -11.48
CA GLU A 597 14.75 34.26 -10.10
C GLU A 597 13.25 34.57 -9.99
N ASP A 598 12.71 35.42 -10.87
CA ASP A 598 11.26 35.69 -11.01
C ASP A 598 10.51 34.60 -11.81
N GLY A 599 11.18 33.50 -12.14
CA GLY A 599 10.67 32.41 -12.96
C GLY A 599 9.72 31.45 -12.21
N PRO A 600 8.83 30.73 -12.92
CA PRO A 600 8.00 29.70 -12.29
C PRO A 600 8.85 28.62 -11.61
N LEU A 601 9.98 28.21 -12.21
CA LEU A 601 10.88 27.22 -11.62
C LEU A 601 11.50 27.70 -10.29
N ALA A 602 11.90 28.98 -10.21
CA ALA A 602 12.54 29.57 -9.03
C ALA A 602 11.55 29.79 -7.88
N SER A 603 10.32 30.21 -8.19
CA SER A 603 9.22 30.30 -7.21
C SER A 603 8.68 28.94 -6.74
N ASN A 604 8.98 27.85 -7.45
CA ASN A 604 8.49 26.50 -7.13
C ASN A 604 9.60 25.53 -6.69
N VAL A 605 10.71 26.00 -6.10
CA VAL A 605 11.90 25.17 -5.83
C VAL A 605 11.65 24.00 -4.86
N SER A 606 11.07 24.26 -3.68
CA SER A 606 10.88 23.23 -2.64
C SER A 606 9.58 23.33 -1.79
N PRO A 607 8.41 23.68 -2.35
CA PRO A 607 7.16 23.55 -1.62
C PRO A 607 6.78 22.06 -1.50
N MET A 608 6.94 21.46 -0.31
CA MET A 608 6.46 20.10 -0.05
C MET A 608 4.93 20.12 0.09
N ARG A 609 4.23 19.83 -1.01
CA ARG A 609 2.76 19.76 -1.09
C ARG A 609 2.27 18.31 -1.12
N LEU A 610 1.01 18.08 -0.74
CA LEU A 610 0.37 16.76 -0.87
C LEU A 610 0.32 16.29 -2.34
N ASP A 611 0.24 17.23 -3.29
CA ASP A 611 0.30 16.99 -4.75
C ASP A 611 1.60 16.29 -5.20
N PHE A 612 2.65 16.25 -4.36
CA PHE A 612 3.83 15.41 -4.59
C PHE A 612 3.46 13.92 -4.73
N PHE A 613 2.43 13.43 -4.05
CA PHE A 613 1.96 12.05 -4.20
C PHE A 613 1.29 11.81 -5.56
N GLU A 614 0.60 12.81 -6.13
CA GLU A 614 0.11 12.75 -7.51
C GLU A 614 1.29 12.72 -8.50
N ALA A 615 2.34 13.52 -8.26
CA ALA A 615 3.55 13.50 -9.06
C ALA A 615 4.28 12.13 -9.02
N LEU A 616 4.40 11.51 -7.85
CA LEU A 616 4.93 10.14 -7.72
C LEU A 616 4.11 9.12 -8.53
N ALA A 617 2.78 9.23 -8.50
CA ALA A 617 1.90 8.39 -9.31
C ALA A 617 2.14 8.63 -10.81
N LEU A 618 2.26 9.88 -11.25
CA LEU A 618 2.60 10.23 -12.64
C LEU A 618 3.97 9.67 -13.06
N PHE A 619 4.99 9.69 -12.20
CA PHE A 619 6.30 9.07 -12.50
C PHE A 619 6.18 7.54 -12.64
N GLY A 620 5.46 6.89 -11.71
CA GLY A 620 5.18 5.46 -11.77
C GLY A 620 4.40 5.07 -13.04
N SER A 621 3.54 5.96 -13.52
CA SER A 621 2.77 5.83 -14.77
C SER A 621 3.61 6.01 -16.04
N ALA A 622 4.59 6.91 -16.00
CA ALA A 622 5.44 7.28 -17.13
C ALA A 622 6.56 6.26 -17.39
N PHE A 623 7.10 5.61 -16.36
CA PHE A 623 8.15 4.58 -16.48
C PHE A 623 7.64 3.13 -16.62
N MET A 624 6.31 2.93 -16.63
CA MET A 624 5.64 1.62 -16.60
C MET A 624 5.79 0.84 -17.91
N ALA A 625 6.74 -0.10 -17.96
CA ALA A 625 6.93 -1.00 -19.12
C ALA A 625 7.04 -2.50 -18.76
N HIS A 626 7.09 -2.83 -17.45
CA HIS A 626 7.55 -4.12 -16.90
C HIS A 626 6.82 -5.37 -17.38
N TYR A 627 5.53 -5.27 -17.69
CA TYR A 627 4.75 -6.37 -18.25
C TYR A 627 5.25 -6.81 -19.65
N ASN A 628 6.00 -5.94 -20.34
CA ASN A 628 6.68 -6.25 -21.61
C ASN A 628 8.12 -6.77 -21.43
N ALA A 629 8.72 -6.71 -20.23
CA ALA A 629 10.11 -7.11 -20.01
C ALA A 629 10.45 -8.53 -20.50
N PRO A 630 9.59 -9.56 -20.32
CA PRO A 630 9.81 -10.89 -20.90
C PRO A 630 9.88 -10.89 -22.43
N LYS A 631 9.04 -10.08 -23.10
CA LYS A 631 9.04 -9.95 -24.57
C LYS A 631 10.34 -9.29 -25.06
N PHE A 632 10.78 -8.21 -24.41
CA PHE A 632 12.04 -7.54 -24.73
C PHE A 632 13.27 -8.43 -24.48
N TYR A 633 13.25 -9.27 -23.44
CA TYR A 633 14.31 -10.25 -23.21
C TYR A 633 14.32 -11.35 -24.29
N ALA A 634 13.15 -11.88 -24.63
CA ALA A 634 13.01 -12.95 -25.61
C ALA A 634 13.37 -12.54 -27.05
N GLN A 635 13.23 -11.26 -27.40
CA GLN A 635 13.53 -10.71 -28.74
C GLN A 635 14.99 -10.29 -28.94
N LEU A 636 15.80 -10.24 -27.88
CA LEU A 636 17.18 -9.74 -27.93
C LEU A 636 18.11 -10.69 -28.72
N GLN A 637 18.79 -10.16 -29.74
CA GLN A 637 19.81 -10.88 -30.50
C GLN A 637 20.96 -11.36 -29.60
N GLU A 638 21.28 -12.67 -29.63
CA GLU A 638 22.20 -13.32 -28.70
C GLU A 638 21.84 -13.04 -27.22
N LYS A 639 20.71 -13.62 -26.79
CA LYS A 639 20.15 -13.53 -25.43
C LYS A 639 21.23 -13.64 -24.36
N SER A 640 21.38 -12.59 -23.56
CA SER A 640 22.30 -12.57 -22.43
C SER A 640 21.95 -11.44 -21.46
N VAL A 641 22.00 -11.76 -20.16
CA VAL A 641 21.75 -10.82 -19.06
C VAL A 641 22.60 -9.53 -19.17
N PRO A 642 23.91 -9.55 -19.51
CA PRO A 642 24.69 -8.32 -19.64
C PRO A 642 24.24 -7.41 -20.78
N LYS A 643 23.88 -7.95 -21.95
CA LYS A 643 23.33 -7.14 -23.05
C LYS A 643 21.97 -6.55 -22.69
N PHE A 644 21.15 -7.30 -21.96
CA PHE A 644 19.87 -6.80 -21.45
C PHE A 644 20.06 -5.68 -20.41
N ALA A 645 21.07 -5.77 -19.53
CA ALA A 645 21.43 -4.69 -18.63
C ALA A 645 21.81 -3.40 -19.39
N VAL A 646 22.64 -3.51 -20.43
CA VAL A 646 23.00 -2.36 -21.28
C VAL A 646 21.77 -1.77 -21.98
N LEU A 647 20.90 -2.61 -22.54
CA LEU A 647 19.63 -2.21 -23.16
C LEU A 647 18.77 -1.39 -22.19
N VAL A 648 18.57 -1.89 -20.98
CA VAL A 648 17.76 -1.25 -19.94
C VAL A 648 18.38 0.07 -19.50
N CYS A 649 19.69 0.10 -19.21
CA CYS A 649 20.40 1.32 -18.83
C CYS A 649 20.33 2.42 -19.91
N MET A 650 20.49 2.06 -21.18
CA MET A 650 20.40 3.02 -22.29
C MET A 650 18.98 3.55 -22.48
N ALA A 651 17.96 2.68 -22.48
CA ALA A 651 16.58 3.08 -22.71
C ALA A 651 16.00 3.92 -21.54
N TYR A 652 16.17 3.47 -20.30
CA TYR A 652 15.71 4.23 -19.13
C TYR A 652 16.55 5.49 -18.87
N GLY A 653 17.85 5.48 -19.18
CA GLY A 653 18.70 6.67 -19.12
C GLY A 653 18.25 7.75 -20.11
N LEU A 654 17.98 7.37 -21.36
CA LEU A 654 17.42 8.28 -22.37
C LEU A 654 16.05 8.82 -21.94
N ALA A 655 15.16 7.95 -21.45
CA ALA A 655 13.84 8.36 -20.98
C ALA A 655 13.93 9.35 -19.80
N LEU A 656 14.81 9.11 -18.83
CA LEU A 656 15.00 10.00 -17.69
C LEU A 656 15.47 11.40 -18.12
N VAL A 657 16.46 11.49 -19.02
CA VAL A 657 16.94 12.78 -19.55
C VAL A 657 15.82 13.55 -20.25
N VAL A 658 15.07 12.87 -21.14
CA VAL A 658 13.92 13.47 -21.84
C VAL A 658 12.84 13.91 -20.85
N PHE A 659 12.51 13.10 -19.84
CA PHE A 659 11.45 13.39 -18.88
C PHE A 659 11.80 14.56 -17.95
N VAL A 660 13.03 14.62 -17.42
CA VAL A 660 13.49 15.76 -16.61
C VAL A 660 13.43 17.05 -17.44
N ALA A 661 14.03 17.04 -18.63
CA ALA A 661 14.06 18.21 -19.51
C ALA A 661 12.65 18.65 -19.94
N PHE A 662 11.77 17.72 -20.32
CA PHE A 662 10.41 18.03 -20.76
C PHE A 662 9.56 18.64 -19.64
N GLY A 663 9.60 18.06 -18.43
CA GLY A 663 8.89 18.61 -17.28
C GLY A 663 9.38 20.00 -16.88
N MET A 664 10.70 20.21 -16.85
CA MET A 664 11.30 21.51 -16.56
C MET A 664 10.97 22.56 -17.62
N CYS A 665 11.13 22.24 -18.92
CA CYS A 665 10.85 23.19 -20.01
C CYS A 665 9.37 23.59 -20.05
N GLY A 666 8.46 22.62 -19.88
CA GLY A 666 7.03 22.89 -19.84
C GLY A 666 6.62 23.72 -18.64
N PHE A 667 7.14 23.42 -17.45
CA PHE A 667 6.82 24.21 -16.26
C PHE A 667 7.49 25.60 -16.26
N ALA A 668 8.68 25.75 -16.84
CA ALA A 668 9.29 27.07 -17.04
C ALA A 668 8.43 27.97 -17.93
N LEU A 669 7.83 27.40 -18.98
CA LEU A 669 7.05 28.13 -19.98
C LEU A 669 5.62 28.45 -19.51
N PHE A 670 4.94 27.51 -18.84
CA PHE A 670 3.52 27.62 -18.47
C PHE A 670 3.24 27.71 -16.97
N GLY A 671 4.22 27.47 -16.10
CA GLY A 671 4.07 27.58 -14.65
C GLY A 671 2.86 26.83 -14.09
N TYR A 672 2.11 27.49 -13.21
CA TYR A 672 0.95 26.90 -12.54
C TYR A 672 -0.25 26.61 -13.46
N ASP A 673 -0.28 27.18 -14.67
CA ASP A 673 -1.29 26.91 -15.69
C ASP A 673 -1.05 25.59 -16.45
N SER A 674 0.07 24.89 -16.20
CA SER A 674 0.43 23.62 -16.84
C SER A 674 -0.71 22.59 -16.79
N GLU A 675 -1.24 22.25 -17.96
CA GLU A 675 -2.32 21.27 -18.13
C GLU A 675 -1.83 19.81 -18.03
N GLY A 676 -2.77 18.88 -17.81
CA GLY A 676 -2.46 17.45 -17.79
C GLY A 676 -1.95 16.90 -19.14
N ASN A 677 -2.16 17.66 -20.21
CA ASN A 677 -1.58 17.47 -21.53
C ASN A 677 -1.03 18.83 -21.97
N ILE A 678 0.29 19.02 -21.88
CA ILE A 678 0.94 20.34 -22.06
C ILE A 678 0.65 21.01 -23.42
N LEU A 679 0.33 20.23 -24.46
CA LEU A 679 -0.07 20.79 -25.75
C LEU A 679 -1.36 21.62 -25.66
N LYS A 680 -2.21 21.38 -24.65
CA LYS A 680 -3.44 22.16 -24.41
C LYS A 680 -3.16 23.63 -24.08
N ASN A 681 -1.99 23.94 -23.50
CA ASN A 681 -1.58 25.31 -23.15
C ASN A 681 -1.20 26.15 -24.37
N TYR A 682 -0.91 25.53 -25.53
CA TYR A 682 -0.60 26.24 -26.75
C TYR A 682 -1.86 26.74 -27.48
N GLY A 683 -1.76 27.95 -28.04
CA GLY A 683 -2.74 28.48 -28.98
C GLY A 683 -2.71 27.77 -30.34
N PHE A 684 -3.62 28.15 -31.23
CA PHE A 684 -3.63 27.63 -32.61
C PHE A 684 -2.50 28.23 -33.45
N GLY A 685 -1.80 27.37 -34.19
CA GLY A 685 -0.74 27.74 -35.12
C GLY A 685 -0.24 26.51 -35.89
N PRO A 686 0.47 26.69 -37.03
CA PRO A 686 0.85 25.58 -37.91
C PRO A 686 1.82 24.60 -37.24
N GLU A 687 2.80 25.08 -36.46
CA GLU A 687 3.73 24.22 -35.70
C GLU A 687 2.99 23.36 -34.67
N VAL A 688 2.03 23.96 -33.94
CA VAL A 688 1.21 23.31 -32.91
C VAL A 688 0.22 22.32 -33.55
N MET A 689 -0.36 22.64 -34.71
CA MET A 689 -1.24 21.76 -35.47
C MET A 689 -0.50 20.50 -35.95
N LEU A 690 0.74 20.64 -36.42
CA LEU A 690 1.61 19.51 -36.74
C LEU A 690 1.94 18.66 -35.49
N ALA A 691 2.09 19.30 -34.33
CA ALA A 691 2.26 18.63 -33.04
C ALA A 691 1.04 17.76 -32.68
N TRP A 692 -0.16 18.34 -32.76
CA TRP A 692 -1.43 17.63 -32.53
C TRP A 692 -1.62 16.45 -33.48
N LEU A 693 -1.44 16.65 -34.79
CA LEU A 693 -1.62 15.58 -35.79
C LEU A 693 -0.59 14.46 -35.64
N SER A 694 0.70 14.78 -35.50
CA SER A 694 1.76 13.79 -35.39
C SER A 694 1.65 12.95 -34.12
N MET A 695 1.26 13.56 -32.98
CA MET A 695 0.95 12.82 -31.76
C MET A 695 -0.36 12.05 -31.85
N GLY A 696 -1.37 12.58 -32.55
CA GLY A 696 -2.61 11.88 -32.94
C GLY A 696 -2.31 10.52 -33.58
N PHE A 697 -1.56 10.54 -34.68
CA PHE A 697 -1.15 9.31 -35.36
C PHE A 697 -0.21 8.44 -34.51
N SER A 698 0.75 9.03 -33.76
CA SER A 698 1.61 8.24 -32.87
C SER A 698 0.81 7.46 -31.84
N VAL A 699 -0.24 8.05 -31.25
CA VAL A 699 -1.08 7.39 -30.25
C VAL A 699 -2.00 6.36 -30.92
N ALA A 700 -2.63 6.71 -32.05
CA ALA A 700 -3.49 5.80 -32.80
C ALA A 700 -2.78 4.51 -33.24
N PHE A 701 -1.51 4.57 -33.63
CA PHE A 701 -0.71 3.37 -33.95
C PHE A 701 -0.12 2.65 -32.74
N THR A 702 0.00 3.32 -31.58
CA THR A 702 0.45 2.68 -30.33
C THR A 702 -0.70 1.94 -29.64
N TYR A 703 -1.95 2.40 -29.80
CA TYR A 703 -3.14 1.82 -29.19
C TYR A 703 -3.29 0.30 -29.48
N PRO A 704 -3.24 -0.21 -30.74
CA PRO A 704 -3.36 -1.64 -31.05
C PRO A 704 -2.32 -2.52 -30.35
N LEU A 705 -1.11 -2.00 -30.14
CA LEU A 705 -0.03 -2.74 -29.47
C LEU A 705 -0.39 -3.00 -28.01
N VAL A 706 -0.89 -2.00 -27.29
CA VAL A 706 -1.35 -2.13 -25.90
C VAL A 706 -2.67 -2.91 -25.84
N PHE A 707 -3.57 -2.67 -26.80
CA PHE A 707 -4.85 -3.38 -26.91
C PHE A 707 -4.68 -4.89 -27.12
N SER A 708 -3.63 -5.32 -27.84
CA SER A 708 -3.30 -6.74 -27.97
C SER A 708 -3.07 -7.39 -26.59
N GLY A 709 -2.29 -6.74 -25.72
CA GLY A 709 -2.08 -7.19 -24.35
C GLY A 709 -3.34 -7.11 -23.48
N PHE A 710 -4.27 -6.19 -23.75
CA PHE A 710 -5.57 -6.14 -23.07
C PHE A 710 -6.43 -7.36 -23.44
N ARG A 711 -6.52 -7.70 -24.73
CA ARG A 711 -7.24 -8.88 -25.23
C ARG A 711 -6.61 -10.18 -24.74
N ASP A 712 -5.29 -10.32 -24.85
CA ASP A 712 -4.59 -11.55 -24.53
C ASP A 712 -4.71 -11.90 -23.03
N SER A 713 -4.61 -10.92 -22.12
CA SER A 713 -4.88 -11.14 -20.69
C SER A 713 -6.34 -11.47 -20.41
N CYS A 714 -7.30 -10.91 -21.16
CA CYS A 714 -8.72 -11.29 -21.04
C CYS A 714 -8.95 -12.74 -21.47
N ALA A 715 -8.38 -13.14 -22.62
CA ALA A 715 -8.46 -14.51 -23.12
C ALA A 715 -7.81 -15.51 -22.14
N SER A 716 -6.67 -15.18 -21.53
CA SER A 716 -6.04 -16.00 -20.48
C SER A 716 -6.98 -16.25 -19.30
N LEU A 717 -7.59 -15.18 -18.75
CA LEU A 717 -8.54 -15.28 -17.64
C LEU A 717 -9.77 -16.12 -17.99
N LEU A 718 -10.37 -15.90 -19.16
CA LEU A 718 -11.55 -16.63 -19.63
C LEU A 718 -11.24 -18.11 -19.94
N SER A 719 -10.02 -18.42 -20.40
CA SER A 719 -9.58 -19.81 -20.58
C SER A 719 -9.53 -20.59 -19.26
N GLY A 720 -9.28 -19.91 -18.13
CA GLY A 720 -9.38 -20.49 -16.79
C GLY A 720 -10.79 -20.93 -16.40
N PHE A 721 -11.82 -20.37 -17.05
CA PHE A 721 -13.23 -20.78 -16.93
C PHE A 721 -13.68 -21.74 -18.05
N GLY A 722 -12.74 -22.27 -18.86
CA GLY A 722 -13.04 -23.18 -19.96
C GLY A 722 -13.54 -22.51 -21.25
N ILE A 723 -13.53 -21.17 -21.32
CA ILE A 723 -13.95 -20.42 -22.51
C ILE A 723 -12.76 -20.30 -23.46
N ALA A 724 -12.80 -21.07 -24.55
CA ALA A 724 -11.77 -21.05 -25.58
C ALA A 724 -11.82 -19.78 -26.44
N GLU A 725 -10.65 -19.26 -26.83
CA GLU A 725 -10.56 -18.10 -27.71
C GLU A 725 -11.03 -18.44 -29.13
N SER A 726 -12.10 -17.81 -29.59
CA SER A 726 -12.65 -17.99 -30.94
C SER A 726 -12.51 -16.72 -31.80
N SER A 727 -12.61 -16.85 -33.12
CA SER A 727 -12.65 -15.69 -34.04
C SER A 727 -13.80 -14.73 -33.69
N SER A 728 -14.96 -15.26 -33.29
CA SER A 728 -16.11 -14.48 -32.83
C SER A 728 -15.82 -13.76 -31.52
N PHE A 729 -15.14 -14.41 -30.56
CA PHE A 729 -14.68 -13.75 -29.34
C PHE A 729 -13.74 -12.58 -29.65
N ARG A 730 -12.74 -12.77 -30.52
CA ARG A 730 -11.80 -11.70 -30.90
C ARG A 730 -12.53 -10.49 -31.48
N LEU A 731 -13.52 -10.69 -32.35
CA LEU A 731 -14.31 -9.62 -32.93
C LEU A 731 -15.17 -8.91 -31.87
N SER A 732 -16.00 -9.66 -31.14
CA SER A 732 -16.94 -9.10 -30.15
C SER A 732 -16.20 -8.39 -29.00
N PHE A 733 -15.14 -8.98 -28.46
CA PHE A 733 -14.31 -8.34 -27.44
C PHE A 733 -13.69 -7.04 -27.98
N THR A 734 -13.15 -7.05 -29.21
CA THR A 734 -12.53 -5.86 -29.79
C THR A 734 -13.53 -4.72 -29.94
N LEU A 735 -14.72 -4.99 -30.48
CA LEU A 735 -15.78 -3.98 -30.63
C LEU A 735 -16.23 -3.43 -29.27
N VAL A 736 -16.55 -4.29 -28.30
CA VAL A 736 -17.03 -3.88 -26.97
C VAL A 736 -15.96 -3.10 -26.19
N ALA A 737 -14.72 -3.59 -26.16
CA ALA A 737 -13.65 -2.95 -25.40
C ALA A 737 -13.18 -1.63 -26.04
N VAL A 738 -13.10 -1.55 -27.37
CA VAL A 738 -12.83 -0.27 -28.05
C VAL A 738 -13.95 0.74 -27.77
N ALA A 739 -15.22 0.34 -27.93
CA ALA A 739 -16.37 1.20 -27.60
C ALA A 739 -16.37 1.68 -26.14
N ALA A 740 -16.05 0.81 -25.18
CA ALA A 740 -15.93 1.18 -23.77
C ALA A 740 -14.80 2.19 -23.51
N THR A 741 -13.63 2.03 -24.16
CA THR A 741 -12.53 3.02 -24.02
C THR A 741 -12.82 4.34 -24.72
N ILE A 742 -13.59 4.35 -25.82
CA ILE A 742 -14.08 5.56 -26.49
C ILE A 742 -15.06 6.31 -25.59
N LEU A 743 -16.07 5.62 -25.04
CA LEU A 743 -17.03 6.19 -24.10
C LEU A 743 -16.30 6.75 -22.86
N GLY A 744 -15.31 6.05 -22.33
CA GLY A 744 -14.44 6.60 -21.29
C GLY A 744 -13.69 7.86 -21.75
N GLY A 745 -13.18 7.90 -22.98
CA GLY A 745 -12.51 9.07 -23.56
C GLY A 745 -13.42 10.30 -23.80
N THR A 746 -14.75 10.11 -23.87
CA THR A 746 -15.71 11.22 -23.89
C THR A 746 -16.03 11.74 -22.49
N ILE A 747 -16.03 10.85 -21.48
CA ILE A 747 -16.27 11.19 -20.06
C ILE A 747 -15.03 11.85 -19.43
N PHE A 748 -13.84 11.31 -19.67
CA PHE A 748 -12.58 11.81 -19.13
C PHE A 748 -11.90 12.79 -20.09
N SER A 749 -11.64 14.00 -19.61
CA SER A 749 -10.98 15.09 -20.37
C SER A 749 -9.56 15.41 -19.89
N ASN A 750 -9.10 14.80 -18.79
CA ASN A 750 -7.77 15.02 -18.23
C ASN A 750 -6.96 13.71 -18.20
N VAL A 751 -5.98 13.60 -19.09
CA VAL A 751 -5.10 12.43 -19.18
C VAL A 751 -4.22 12.24 -17.94
N ALA A 752 -3.86 13.33 -17.23
CA ALA A 752 -3.03 13.24 -16.03
C ALA A 752 -3.78 12.52 -14.90
N GLN A 753 -5.08 12.72 -14.75
CA GLN A 753 -5.89 11.98 -13.77
C GLN A 753 -5.93 10.47 -14.09
N VAL A 754 -6.18 10.11 -15.36
CA VAL A 754 -6.18 8.69 -15.78
C VAL A 754 -4.80 8.05 -15.58
N ASN A 755 -3.73 8.76 -15.94
CA ASN A 755 -2.36 8.32 -15.71
C ASN A 755 -1.99 8.27 -14.22
N GLY A 756 -2.49 9.19 -13.40
CA GLY A 756 -2.28 9.23 -11.95
C GLY A 756 -2.92 8.02 -11.28
N VAL A 757 -4.19 7.72 -11.55
CA VAL A 757 -4.86 6.51 -11.00
C VAL A 757 -4.16 5.23 -11.48
N LYS A 758 -3.80 5.14 -12.76
CA LYS A 758 -3.02 4.00 -13.31
C LYS A 758 -1.68 3.84 -12.57
N GLY A 759 -0.98 4.95 -12.36
CA GLY A 759 0.32 5.00 -11.70
C GLY A 759 0.26 4.71 -10.19
N ALA A 760 -0.78 5.16 -9.50
CA ALA A 760 -0.95 4.97 -8.06
C ALA A 760 -1.34 3.52 -7.71
N ILE A 761 -2.15 2.86 -8.55
CA ILE A 761 -2.67 1.51 -8.25
C ILE A 761 -1.80 0.42 -8.87
N LEU A 762 -1.45 0.54 -10.15
CA LEU A 762 -0.93 -0.57 -10.94
C LEU A 762 0.60 -0.57 -11.04
N SER A 763 1.24 0.60 -10.96
CA SER A 763 2.71 0.69 -10.95
C SER A 763 3.34 0.06 -9.69
N PRO A 764 2.87 0.31 -8.45
CA PRO A 764 3.35 -0.40 -7.25
C PRO A 764 3.38 -1.92 -7.42
N CYS A 765 2.30 -2.49 -7.95
CA CYS A 765 2.18 -3.92 -8.22
C CYS A 765 3.14 -4.38 -9.32
N LEU A 766 2.98 -3.89 -10.55
CA LEU A 766 3.67 -4.40 -11.74
C LEU A 766 5.15 -4.01 -11.82
N ALA A 767 5.54 -2.85 -11.30
CA ALA A 767 6.90 -2.32 -11.39
C ALA A 767 7.75 -2.55 -10.14
N PHE A 768 7.18 -2.84 -8.96
CA PHE A 768 7.96 -2.97 -7.73
C PHE A 768 7.68 -4.25 -6.94
N ILE A 769 6.42 -4.49 -6.53
CA ILE A 769 6.05 -5.64 -5.70
C ILE A 769 6.24 -6.95 -6.47
N TYR A 770 5.69 -7.07 -7.67
CA TYR A 770 5.73 -8.32 -8.44
C TYR A 770 7.16 -8.67 -8.89
N PRO A 771 8.00 -7.76 -9.43
CA PRO A 771 9.39 -8.05 -9.74
C PRO A 771 10.20 -8.55 -8.53
N ALA A 772 10.04 -7.92 -7.36
CA ALA A 772 10.71 -8.33 -6.14
C ALA A 772 10.25 -9.72 -5.67
N ALA A 773 8.94 -9.98 -5.67
CA ALA A 773 8.37 -11.26 -5.24
C ALA A 773 8.74 -12.41 -6.20
N ILE A 774 8.68 -12.18 -7.52
CA ILE A 774 9.15 -13.11 -8.56
C ILE A 774 10.62 -13.43 -8.37
N HIS A 775 11.47 -12.43 -8.12
CA HIS A 775 12.90 -12.62 -7.90
C HIS A 775 13.19 -13.47 -6.66
N LEU A 776 12.59 -13.11 -5.52
CA LEU A 776 12.75 -13.86 -4.26
C LEU A 776 12.33 -15.33 -4.42
N ARG A 777 11.23 -15.62 -5.12
CA ARG A 777 10.78 -16.99 -5.40
C ARG A 777 11.64 -17.72 -6.42
N SER A 778 12.14 -17.04 -7.45
CA SER A 778 13.07 -17.61 -8.43
C SER A 778 14.39 -18.01 -7.76
N THR A 779 14.91 -17.20 -6.84
CA THR A 779 16.13 -17.49 -6.07
C THR A 779 15.91 -18.47 -4.92
N ALA A 780 14.70 -18.59 -4.36
CA ALA A 780 14.44 -19.51 -3.25
C ALA A 780 14.57 -21.00 -3.62
N LYS A 781 14.57 -21.33 -4.93
CA LYS A 781 14.85 -22.68 -5.45
C LYS A 781 16.36 -22.98 -5.57
N ASP A 782 17.27 -22.04 -5.27
CA ASP A 782 18.73 -22.17 -5.43
C ASP A 782 19.45 -23.13 -4.45
N LYS A 783 18.77 -24.08 -3.80
CA LYS A 783 19.49 -25.15 -3.08
C LYS A 783 20.25 -26.09 -4.04
N ASP A 784 19.79 -26.18 -5.29
CA ASP A 784 20.36 -27.02 -6.34
C ASP A 784 20.87 -26.20 -7.56
N ALA A 785 21.22 -24.93 -7.35
CA ALA A 785 21.62 -24.02 -8.43
C ALA A 785 22.91 -24.48 -9.16
N PRO A 786 22.97 -24.40 -10.51
CA PRO A 786 24.18 -24.76 -11.27
C PRO A 786 25.41 -23.96 -10.82
N ALA A 787 26.58 -24.62 -10.77
CA ALA A 787 27.81 -24.01 -10.25
C ALA A 787 28.24 -22.70 -10.98
N SER A 788 27.83 -22.52 -12.24
CA SER A 788 28.03 -21.29 -13.01
C SER A 788 27.30 -20.07 -12.40
N LEU A 789 26.10 -20.26 -11.87
CA LEU A 789 25.30 -19.23 -11.20
C LEU A 789 25.91 -18.82 -9.85
N VAL A 790 26.46 -19.79 -9.11
CA VAL A 790 27.17 -19.55 -7.85
C VAL A 790 28.51 -18.83 -8.08
N ALA A 791 29.24 -19.19 -9.14
CA ALA A 791 30.49 -18.51 -9.53
C ALA A 791 30.23 -17.04 -9.90
N MET A 792 29.16 -16.76 -10.66
CA MET A 792 28.79 -15.40 -11.06
C MET A 792 28.43 -14.51 -9.86
N ARG A 793 27.80 -15.07 -8.81
CA ARG A 793 27.51 -14.35 -7.54
C ARG A 793 28.74 -13.97 -6.72
N ARG A 794 29.88 -14.67 -6.87
CA ARG A 794 31.08 -14.46 -6.04
C ARG A 794 32.12 -13.49 -6.63
N GLY A 795 31.90 -12.98 -7.83
CA GLY A 795 32.86 -12.10 -8.52
C GLY A 795 34.21 -12.77 -8.83
N SER A 796 34.31 -14.09 -8.66
CA SER A 796 35.54 -14.86 -8.77
C SER A 796 35.74 -15.37 -10.20
N TYR A 797 36.46 -14.62 -11.03
CA TYR A 797 37.01 -15.13 -12.28
C TYR A 797 38.17 -16.11 -11.99
N GLY A 798 37.84 -17.33 -11.59
CA GLY A 798 38.75 -18.48 -11.63
C GLY A 798 38.80 -19.07 -13.05
N PRO A 799 39.93 -19.66 -13.48
CA PRO A 799 40.03 -20.25 -14.81
C PRO A 799 39.14 -21.49 -14.93
N ALA A 800 38.36 -21.57 -16.01
CA ALA A 800 37.46 -22.69 -16.27
C ALA A 800 38.23 -24.02 -16.53
N PRO A 801 37.64 -25.18 -16.20
CA PRO A 801 38.20 -26.48 -16.57
C PRO A 801 38.37 -26.61 -18.10
N ARG A 802 39.45 -27.26 -18.54
CA ARG A 802 39.75 -27.44 -19.98
C ARG A 802 38.87 -28.52 -20.60
N GLY A 803 38.06 -28.13 -21.58
CA GLY A 803 37.26 -29.01 -22.44
C GLY A 803 35.84 -28.44 -22.62
N SER A 804 35.32 -28.19 -23.81
CA SER A 804 35.66 -28.71 -25.14
C SER A 804 35.85 -27.60 -26.20
N ARG A 805 36.25 -27.98 -27.42
CA ARG A 805 36.56 -27.05 -28.53
C ARG A 805 35.28 -26.45 -29.14
N TYR A 806 34.97 -25.19 -28.84
CA TYR A 806 34.38 -24.23 -29.79
C TYR A 806 34.62 -22.81 -29.25
N GLN A 807 34.68 -21.78 -30.11
CA GLN A 807 35.06 -20.39 -29.79
C GLN A 807 36.55 -20.12 -29.44
N GLN A 808 37.42 -20.25 -30.44
CA GLN A 808 38.53 -19.30 -30.59
C GLN A 808 38.16 -18.31 -31.71
N GLN A 809 37.65 -17.12 -31.36
CA GLN A 809 37.89 -15.89 -32.11
C GLN A 809 37.42 -14.63 -31.35
N LYS A 810 38.21 -13.56 -31.45
CA LYS A 810 37.96 -12.19 -30.93
C LYS A 810 37.74 -12.03 -29.42
N GLN A 811 38.81 -12.23 -28.65
CA GLN A 811 39.04 -11.37 -27.48
C GLN A 811 39.45 -9.96 -27.96
N GLN A 812 38.56 -8.97 -27.81
CA GLN A 812 38.97 -7.57 -27.68
C GLN A 812 38.55 -7.10 -26.29
N LYS A 813 39.51 -6.57 -25.53
CA LYS A 813 39.29 -6.05 -24.17
C LYS A 813 38.49 -4.76 -24.26
N LEU A 814 37.22 -4.81 -23.87
CA LEU A 814 36.43 -3.63 -23.49
C LEU A 814 36.35 -3.56 -21.96
N PRO A 815 36.56 -2.39 -21.34
CA PRO A 815 36.53 -2.26 -19.89
C PRO A 815 35.10 -2.43 -19.37
N VAL A 816 34.94 -3.27 -18.35
CA VAL A 816 33.67 -3.39 -17.63
C VAL A 816 33.44 -2.11 -16.82
N PRO A 817 32.35 -1.34 -17.07
CA PRO A 817 32.02 -0.22 -16.19
C PRO A 817 31.54 -0.78 -14.84
N ARG A 818 32.24 -0.43 -13.76
CA ARG A 818 31.72 -0.65 -12.41
C ARG A 818 30.47 0.21 -12.23
N ALA A 819 29.36 -0.40 -11.80
CA ALA A 819 28.08 0.27 -11.59
C ALA A 819 28.20 1.44 -10.57
N PRO A 820 27.32 2.46 -10.61
CA PRO A 820 27.58 3.79 -10.07
C PRO A 820 27.36 3.93 -8.55
N VAL A 821 28.05 3.12 -7.75
CA VAL A 821 28.17 3.35 -6.28
C VAL A 821 28.96 4.63 -6.01
N SER A 822 29.89 5.00 -6.90
CA SER A 822 30.74 6.20 -6.79
C SER A 822 29.95 7.52 -6.86
N LEU A 823 28.87 7.61 -7.63
CA LEU A 823 28.06 8.83 -7.73
C LEU A 823 27.21 9.04 -6.47
N PHE A 824 26.74 7.96 -5.86
CA PHE A 824 26.00 7.98 -4.60
C PHE A 824 26.88 8.43 -3.43
N LEU A 825 28.15 7.98 -3.39
CA LEU A 825 29.15 8.45 -2.42
C LEU A 825 29.54 9.91 -2.63
N LEU A 826 29.63 10.39 -3.87
CA LEU A 826 29.93 11.80 -4.17
C LEU A 826 28.80 12.73 -3.70
N LEU A 827 27.54 12.32 -3.84
CA LEU A 827 26.37 13.11 -3.43
C LEU A 827 26.09 13.04 -1.92
N THR A 828 26.41 11.94 -1.24
CA THR A 828 26.31 11.85 0.23
C THR A 828 27.46 12.55 0.97
N ALA A 829 28.62 12.71 0.33
CA ALA A 829 29.69 13.57 0.85
C ALA A 829 29.30 15.07 0.82
N LEU A 830 28.43 15.49 -0.11
CA LEU A 830 27.97 16.87 -0.22
C LEU A 830 26.84 17.25 0.76
N SER A 831 26.16 16.28 1.39
CA SER A 831 25.12 16.53 2.40
C SER A 831 25.58 16.33 3.85
N SER A 832 26.84 15.93 4.08
CA SER A 832 27.39 15.62 5.42
C SER A 832 28.49 16.59 5.87
N GLY A 833 28.40 17.86 5.45
CA GLY A 833 29.28 18.96 5.90
C GLY A 833 28.93 19.52 7.28
N ALA A 834 29.01 18.70 8.33
CA ALA A 834 28.75 19.13 9.71
C ALA A 834 29.87 18.69 10.68
N SER A 835 30.96 19.46 10.74
CA SER A 835 32.00 19.31 11.77
C SER A 835 32.28 20.65 12.46
N ARG A 836 32.42 20.62 13.78
CA ARG A 836 32.60 21.78 14.66
C ARG A 836 34.09 22.17 14.72
N ASP A 837 34.46 23.37 14.24
CA ASP A 837 35.62 24.13 14.74
C ASP A 837 35.54 25.61 14.27
N PRO A 838 35.41 26.60 15.17
CA PRO A 838 35.37 28.02 14.81
C PRO A 838 36.75 28.70 14.91
N SER A 839 37.83 28.13 14.35
CA SER A 839 39.18 28.71 14.52
C SER A 839 40.24 28.52 13.41
N ARG A 840 39.91 28.64 12.12
CA ARG A 840 40.90 28.88 11.03
C ARG A 840 40.30 29.40 9.71
N PRO A 841 40.93 30.38 9.02
CA PRO A 841 40.56 30.78 7.66
C PRO A 841 41.47 30.14 6.60
N CYS A 842 40.91 29.45 5.58
CA CYS A 842 41.60 29.29 4.29
C CYS A 842 40.69 28.91 3.10
N ARG A 843 40.57 29.87 2.17
CA ARG A 843 40.51 29.75 0.69
C ARG A 843 39.77 28.56 0.05
N SER A 844 38.67 28.87 -0.62
CA SER A 844 38.08 28.04 -1.67
C SER A 844 38.87 28.13 -2.99
N GLN A 845 39.02 26.99 -3.68
CA GLN A 845 39.32 26.90 -5.11
C GLN A 845 38.71 25.60 -5.66
N ALA A 846 37.55 25.69 -6.34
CA ALA A 846 37.05 24.69 -7.31
C ALA A 846 35.65 25.07 -7.86
N LEU A 847 35.48 26.23 -8.49
CA LEU A 847 34.27 26.54 -9.29
C LEU A 847 34.56 27.70 -10.25
N SER A 848 35.17 27.39 -11.39
CA SER A 848 35.41 28.33 -12.51
C SER A 848 35.71 27.54 -13.78
N ALA A 849 34.67 27.14 -14.50
CA ALA A 849 34.79 26.54 -15.83
C ALA A 849 33.53 26.84 -16.66
N LEU A 850 33.22 28.12 -16.89
CA LEU A 850 32.57 28.60 -18.11
C LEU A 850 32.78 30.12 -18.27
N VAL A 851 33.59 30.44 -19.28
CA VAL A 851 33.99 31.74 -19.84
C VAL A 851 32.77 32.69 -20.01
N PHE A 852 32.72 33.83 -19.32
CA PHE A 852 33.29 35.16 -19.66
C PHE A 852 32.50 35.96 -20.72
N LEU A 853 31.92 37.12 -20.32
CA LEU A 853 31.84 38.35 -21.11
C LEU A 853 31.44 39.57 -20.25
N GLY A 854 32.28 40.62 -20.22
CA GLY A 854 31.87 42.00 -19.89
C GLY A 854 31.88 42.42 -18.40
N PRO A 855 32.30 43.67 -18.05
CA PRO A 855 32.63 44.02 -16.66
C PRO A 855 31.65 44.93 -15.89
N GLU A 856 31.77 44.80 -14.57
CA GLU A 856 31.50 45.70 -13.42
C GLU A 856 31.66 47.24 -13.63
N PRO A 857 31.23 48.16 -12.70
CA PRO A 857 31.43 48.04 -11.23
C PRO A 857 30.28 48.69 -10.35
N PRO A 858 30.43 49.08 -9.05
CA PRO A 858 29.48 48.65 -8.00
C PRO A 858 28.96 49.79 -7.06
N LEU A 859 28.17 49.47 -6.02
CA LEU A 859 28.00 50.21 -4.73
C LEU A 859 27.06 49.39 -3.81
N THR A 860 27.52 48.51 -2.91
CA THR A 860 27.98 48.73 -1.50
C THR A 860 26.94 49.16 -0.45
N SER A 861 26.93 48.41 0.67
CA SER A 861 26.47 48.77 2.04
C SER A 861 24.95 48.95 2.25
N LEU A 862 24.29 48.29 3.21
CA LEU A 862 24.53 48.38 4.66
C LEU A 862 24.04 47.14 5.46
N LEU A 863 24.82 46.76 6.47
CA LEU A 863 24.44 45.96 7.67
C LEU A 863 23.90 46.93 8.77
N PRO A 864 23.42 46.51 9.98
CA PRO A 864 23.59 45.22 10.66
C PRO A 864 22.39 44.64 11.49
N ASP A 865 22.62 43.41 11.98
CA ASP A 865 22.20 42.79 13.25
C ASP A 865 20.97 43.28 14.06
N SER A 866 20.06 42.34 14.35
CA SER A 866 19.56 42.14 15.74
C SER A 866 19.03 40.72 15.96
N GLN A 867 18.96 40.28 17.22
CA GLN A 867 18.72 38.89 17.62
C GLN A 867 17.23 38.53 17.82
N ILE A 868 16.90 37.27 17.46
CA ILE A 868 15.94 36.35 18.09
C ILE A 868 14.54 36.90 18.46
N ARG A 869 13.50 36.37 17.79
CA ARG A 869 12.36 35.71 18.49
C ARG A 869 11.48 34.90 17.54
N ILE A 870 10.89 33.83 18.09
CA ILE A 870 9.88 32.98 17.45
C ILE A 870 8.53 33.72 17.49
N GLY A 871 7.80 33.69 16.38
CA GLY A 871 6.42 34.19 16.31
C GLY A 871 5.65 33.47 15.22
N ILE A 872 4.62 32.72 15.62
CA ILE A 872 3.60 32.16 14.71
C ILE A 872 2.52 33.23 14.55
N ALA A 873 2.13 33.54 13.31
CA ALA A 873 0.89 34.24 13.00
C ALA A 873 0.29 33.62 11.73
N LEU A 874 -0.98 33.23 11.83
CA LEU A 874 -1.78 32.65 10.74
C LEU A 874 -2.37 33.74 9.85
N SER A 875 -2.52 33.44 8.56
CA SER A 875 -3.63 33.87 7.71
C SER A 875 -3.87 32.83 6.62
#